data_AF-A0A1V6FSH7-F1
#
_entry.id   AF-A0A1V6FSH7-F1
#
_cell.length_a   1.000
_cell.length_b   1.000
_cell.length_c   1.000
_cell.angle_alpha   90.00
_cell.angle_beta   90.00
_cell.angle_gamma   90.00
#
_symmetry.space_group_name_H-M   'P 1'
#
loop_
_entity.id
_entity.type
_entity.pdbx_description
1 polymer ?
#
loop_
_entity_poly.entity_id
_entity_poly.type
_entity_poly.pdbx_seq_one_letter_code
_entity_poly.pdbx_strand_id
1 'polypeptide(L)'
;MNIKAYAFLAIMSMEAVAVAGSFSLAAENGLQISFGGIPLVLEEALVLTPPLPPDAAPDAPPPPPVSLLRNPQTDISDQDGKRRVYNVYGETDGVKYRREVSAAADGSEVELAFMAHCPAYQDLLTGGTIRYQLRLPLAAFEGCTYTALHGRARKLNEVSGTLTASSGRITGAPIRQIAFSGQARQLVIDCNPKGVNAQGDYPPNNVVGVWDLIVESDCLVLSRPYTPLFFGGMLAAHLVFYEGTHEDFTRRHATNSYRYFSELLPDRQLVFGAREFGKQYTDAGVNAFSSEKGFGWLATEGLRVSAHRPRGALYSAVRGSGEASFRMTGLRSGVHIITIVTGVGQEGVGPFSVSCNGRVVASDLSIAPLTVQTLSFPVWLESGEALFTFAGDWAVSTLNDQLLQTSYEDYSFRRGFWRHTGLPEPSAIFSSASYAKVPEFVVSVSKYPLPEPGQETAAPLKSWDLPTSHAVFKPGEDWRGRANIGSLGPGNNGTFYEFNTPELIARRIQELKADNFNVILTNGLLSRHTFPTHLQRVEQNLADFVRAGHPRGIKFVDHQDHSLLWDMDSGFRVLVANMPYLQQTIDGQLSARGFCPSNSQYFAKYLDYIAAHVQATGIDGIMIDEVCFHGLKFCGCADCRQAFTADSGWQLPADECSPDLFNKESALWRAWLRWRQKRLGDFWYHLKERIRTFKPDFVIMGYTTHYGMTSRDASWWQGGSMEQSTRGKDFVGTEIMTRNIYANYRAVMSLRQAMGQYQHSAGLPIYGLVYTAGFNWDLMYFGWALNNMLGQTTWETTGRHCLPDKSNYRLFTADNGNMAMREAEPVTSVAMLFSNQSRDWARGAAYAPDVLGLSQLLNLKHIPHVFINGIGLRQDILRKYRVLFVCNAMSLSDANLAVIREFAHQGGTVYLSNRVGASNENGDLRSSWPFADLFPLERLDKSLSAVKMYAGPAFAEATALAKPIPGVRCRAAAEVAAPARVLWEYEDTSGVRFPAVLEVPLGAGKVVYSPLLLGVPANAREVAVGREFSFERQLDAEEIAHRILADVLGSEAMPWKPLTVPEAVLTNIFRDRGETVVHFLNATGSRMKAGQTVSSRPPSEPFPALAEDIRFVIWQPSLQRAYAVSPDFAGEVELATRQVELGAYEVILPADRLKAYTLVRIR
;
A
#
# COMPACT_ATOMS: atom_id res chain seq x y z
N MET A 1 13.59 76.62 42.49
CA MET A 1 13.65 76.93 43.93
C MET A 1 12.55 76.13 44.63
N ASN A 2 12.91 75.59 45.80
CA ASN A 2 12.16 74.85 46.83
C ASN A 2 10.64 75.08 47.02
N ILE A 3 9.94 73.96 47.32
CA ILE A 3 9.08 73.68 48.51
C ILE A 3 7.55 74.01 48.50
N LYS A 4 6.78 72.91 48.44
CA LYS A 4 5.74 72.33 49.36
C LYS A 4 4.27 72.82 49.47
N ALA A 5 3.42 71.78 49.54
CA ALA A 5 2.29 71.47 50.45
C ALA A 5 0.83 71.74 49.95
N TYR A 6 0.06 70.70 49.54
CA TYR A 6 -0.90 69.82 50.29
C TYR A 6 -2.36 70.38 50.26
N ALA A 7 -3.50 69.67 50.09
CA ALA A 7 -3.89 68.26 49.91
C ALA A 7 -5.41 68.14 49.55
N PHE A 8 -5.82 66.94 49.09
CA PHE A 8 -7.17 66.30 49.01
C PHE A 8 -8.12 66.54 47.82
N LEU A 9 -8.25 65.52 46.93
CA LEU A 9 -9.31 64.49 47.01
C LEU A 9 -8.90 63.24 46.19
N ALA A 10 -9.16 62.05 46.74
CA ALA A 10 -8.85 60.74 46.18
C ALA A 10 -10.12 60.05 45.66
N ILE A 11 -10.07 59.49 44.44
CA ILE A 11 -10.92 58.37 43.99
C ILE A 11 -10.00 57.42 43.22
N MET A 12 -9.98 56.16 43.66
CA MET A 12 -9.13 55.08 43.16
C MET A 12 -9.46 54.74 41.71
N SER A 13 -8.45 54.73 40.84
CA SER A 13 -8.48 53.98 39.57
C SER A 13 -8.04 52.55 39.86
N MET A 14 -8.94 51.60 39.61
CA MET A 14 -8.69 50.16 39.73
C MET A 14 -7.51 49.75 38.84
N GLU A 15 -6.52 49.12 39.45
CA GLU A 15 -5.49 48.36 38.77
C GLU A 15 -6.15 47.21 38.00
N ALA A 16 -5.93 47.15 36.69
CA ALA A 16 -6.20 45.95 35.92
C ALA A 16 -5.10 44.93 36.25
N VAL A 17 -5.41 44.01 37.16
CA VAL A 17 -4.61 42.81 37.43
C VAL A 17 -4.53 42.00 36.13
N ALA A 18 -3.38 42.03 35.47
CA ALA A 18 -3.05 41.05 34.45
C ALA A 18 -2.81 39.71 35.15
N VAL A 19 -3.67 38.73 34.88
CA VAL A 19 -3.48 37.34 35.31
C VAL A 19 -2.16 36.86 34.68
N ALA A 20 -1.14 36.59 35.49
CA ALA A 20 0.12 36.04 35.02
C ALA A 20 -0.14 34.62 34.48
N GLY A 21 -0.03 34.45 33.16
CA GLY A 21 -0.18 33.13 32.53
C GLY A 21 0.93 32.16 32.93
N SER A 22 0.67 30.86 32.77
CA SER A 22 1.55 29.79 33.25
C SER A 22 2.89 29.71 32.50
N PHE A 23 2.95 30.13 31.22
CA PHE A 23 4.18 30.15 30.42
C PHE A 23 4.75 31.55 30.20
N SER A 24 6.09 31.65 30.19
CA SER A 24 6.83 32.84 29.74
C SER A 24 7.88 32.47 28.69
N LEU A 25 8.07 33.34 27.70
CA LEU A 25 8.99 33.15 26.58
C LEU A 25 10.02 34.29 26.53
N ALA A 26 11.30 33.94 26.46
CA ALA A 26 12.38 34.85 26.11
C ALA A 26 13.21 34.22 24.99
N ALA A 27 13.44 34.94 23.90
CA ALA A 27 14.18 34.39 22.74
C ALA A 27 15.16 35.40 22.10
N GLU A 28 15.47 36.50 22.79
CA GLU A 28 16.35 37.56 22.28
C GLU A 28 17.84 37.15 22.31
N ASN A 29 18.26 36.38 23.32
CA ASN A 29 19.63 35.88 23.50
C ASN A 29 19.67 34.33 23.57
N GLY A 30 18.89 33.68 22.70
CA GLY A 30 18.66 32.23 22.72
C GLY A 30 17.30 31.85 23.31
N LEU A 31 16.78 30.70 22.90
CA LEU A 31 15.44 30.23 23.27
C LEU A 31 15.37 29.79 24.73
N GLN A 32 14.54 30.47 25.51
CA GLN A 32 14.19 30.12 26.88
C GLN A 32 12.67 30.07 27.03
N ILE A 33 12.15 28.89 27.34
CA ILE A 33 10.74 28.68 27.67
C ILE A 33 10.67 28.33 29.15
N SER A 34 9.84 29.03 29.93
CA SER A 34 9.61 28.74 31.34
C SER A 34 8.14 28.47 31.62
N PHE A 35 7.87 27.62 32.61
CA PHE A 35 6.53 27.27 33.07
C PHE A 35 6.45 27.39 34.60
N GLY A 36 5.55 28.24 35.10
CA GLY A 36 5.48 28.59 36.53
C GLY A 36 6.78 29.21 37.06
N GLY A 37 7.52 29.93 36.22
CA GLY A 37 8.84 30.50 36.55
C GLY A 37 10.02 29.52 36.49
N ILE A 38 9.77 28.23 36.21
CA ILE A 38 10.83 27.21 36.10
C ILE A 38 11.25 27.09 34.62
N PRO A 39 12.55 27.21 34.29
CA PRO A 39 13.04 26.99 32.93
C PRO A 39 12.76 25.55 32.46
N LEU A 40 12.11 25.40 31.30
CA LEU A 40 11.84 24.12 30.65
C LEU A 40 12.79 23.85 29.48
N VAL A 41 13.22 24.88 28.75
CA VAL A 41 14.18 24.78 27.65
C VAL A 41 15.34 25.72 27.95
N LEU A 42 16.56 25.16 28.02
CA LEU A 42 17.78 25.93 28.29
C LEU A 42 18.54 26.29 27.01
N GLU A 43 18.52 25.40 26.03
CA GLU A 43 19.33 25.53 24.82
C GLU A 43 18.62 24.91 23.61
N GLU A 44 18.75 25.57 22.46
CA GLU A 44 18.39 25.03 21.14
C GLU A 44 19.66 24.82 20.32
N ALA A 45 19.71 23.75 19.54
CA ALA A 45 20.80 23.52 18.60
C ALA A 45 20.32 22.87 17.29
N LEU A 46 20.95 23.25 16.18
CA LEU A 46 20.91 22.54 14.90
C LEU A 46 22.32 22.07 14.60
N VAL A 47 22.51 20.76 14.53
CA VAL A 47 23.84 20.14 14.52
C VAL A 47 23.99 19.19 13.34
N LEU A 48 25.12 19.24 12.64
CA LEU A 48 25.54 18.25 11.66
C LEU A 48 26.59 17.33 12.29
N THR A 49 26.31 16.02 12.32
CA THR A 49 27.31 14.98 12.56
C THR A 49 27.74 14.39 11.22
N PRO A 50 28.99 14.60 10.78
CA PRO A 50 29.49 14.05 9.52
C PRO A 50 29.43 12.51 9.48
N PRO A 51 29.35 11.88 8.30
CA PRO A 51 29.45 10.42 8.20
C PRO A 51 30.82 9.93 8.65
N LEU A 52 30.89 8.67 9.10
CA LEU A 52 32.17 8.01 9.32
C LEU A 52 32.92 7.87 7.98
N PRO A 53 34.26 7.99 7.97
CA PRO A 53 35.07 7.65 6.81
C PRO A 53 34.77 6.24 6.29
N PRO A 54 34.81 5.97 4.98
CA PRO A 54 34.55 4.64 4.42
C PRO A 54 35.40 3.52 5.03
N ASP A 55 36.61 3.87 5.47
CA ASP A 55 37.62 2.95 6.00
C ASP A 55 37.60 2.86 7.54
N ALA A 56 36.65 3.53 8.18
CA ALA A 56 36.54 3.54 9.62
C ALA A 56 36.20 2.14 10.15
N ALA A 57 36.87 1.74 11.24
CA ALA A 57 36.52 0.52 11.94
C ALA A 57 35.02 0.56 12.35
N PRO A 58 34.32 -0.59 12.42
CA PRO A 58 32.89 -0.64 12.76
C PRO A 58 32.50 0.09 14.04
N ASP A 59 33.44 0.23 14.98
CA ASP A 59 33.26 0.86 16.29
C ASP A 59 33.93 2.24 16.41
N ALA A 60 34.33 2.86 15.29
CA ALA A 60 34.97 4.17 15.30
C ALA A 60 34.01 5.25 15.86
N PRO A 61 34.48 6.15 16.74
CA PRO A 61 33.65 7.23 17.24
C PRO A 61 33.28 8.19 16.10
N PRO A 62 32.05 8.74 16.10
CA PRO A 62 31.63 9.68 15.08
C PRO A 62 32.48 10.97 15.13
N PRO A 63 32.70 11.64 13.99
CA PRO A 63 33.37 12.94 13.97
C PRO A 63 32.63 13.96 14.85
N PRO A 64 33.33 14.99 15.36
CA PRO A 64 32.71 15.97 16.24
C PRO A 64 31.57 16.70 15.53
N PRO A 65 30.46 16.96 16.24
CA PRO A 65 29.32 17.70 15.69
C PRO A 65 29.69 19.15 15.33
N VAL A 66 29.12 19.64 14.24
CA VAL A 66 29.25 21.03 13.77
C VAL A 66 27.92 21.76 13.95
N SER A 67 27.92 22.93 14.61
CA SER A 67 26.72 23.76 14.73
C SER A 67 26.37 24.42 13.40
N LEU A 68 25.11 24.32 12.98
CA LEU A 68 24.55 24.98 11.80
C LEU A 68 23.81 26.29 12.14
N LEU A 69 23.51 26.58 13.42
CA LEU A 69 22.96 27.88 13.84
C LEU A 69 24.09 28.92 13.99
N ARG A 70 24.75 29.28 12.89
CA ARG A 70 25.87 30.24 12.91
C ARG A 70 25.42 31.61 12.39
N ASN A 71 25.55 32.63 13.23
CA ASN A 71 25.16 34.03 12.95
C ASN A 71 23.75 34.17 12.35
N PRO A 72 22.70 33.60 12.97
CA PRO A 72 21.36 33.69 12.41
C PRO A 72 20.82 35.13 12.46
N GLN A 73 19.87 35.42 11.58
CA GLN A 73 19.05 36.61 11.65
C GLN A 73 17.89 36.39 12.63
N THR A 74 17.49 37.44 13.34
CA THR A 74 16.37 37.45 14.29
C THR A 74 15.29 38.42 13.84
N ASP A 75 14.04 38.08 14.10
CA ASP A 75 12.89 38.98 13.93
C ASP A 75 11.92 38.80 15.10
N ILE A 76 11.38 39.91 15.58
CA ILE A 76 10.39 39.93 16.66
C ILE A 76 9.22 40.77 16.18
N SER A 77 8.04 40.17 16.20
CA SER A 77 6.81 40.79 15.70
C SER A 77 5.64 40.50 16.64
N ASP A 78 4.71 41.44 16.72
CA ASP A 78 3.45 41.27 17.45
C ASP A 78 2.33 40.99 16.45
N GLN A 79 1.61 39.88 16.62
CA GLN A 79 0.47 39.52 15.78
C GLN A 79 -0.85 39.88 16.46
N ASP A 80 -1.57 40.81 15.85
CA ASP A 80 -2.93 41.26 16.22
C ASP A 80 -3.12 41.61 17.71
N GLY A 81 -2.05 42.01 18.41
CA GLY A 81 -2.05 42.27 19.85
C GLY A 81 -2.31 41.04 20.74
N LYS A 82 -2.29 39.82 20.16
CA LYS A 82 -2.65 38.57 20.85
C LYS A 82 -1.48 37.62 21.07
N ARG A 83 -0.40 37.72 20.28
CA ARG A 83 0.81 36.88 20.44
C ARG A 83 2.03 37.65 20.01
N ARG A 84 3.10 37.57 20.81
CA ARG A 84 4.44 37.98 20.39
C ARG A 84 5.15 36.78 19.76
N VAL A 85 5.76 37.00 18.61
CA VAL A 85 6.37 35.97 17.76
C VAL A 85 7.86 36.26 17.60
N TYR A 86 8.68 35.23 17.79
CA TYR A 86 10.13 35.30 17.72
C TYR A 86 10.63 34.36 16.63
N ASN A 87 11.37 34.90 15.67
CA ASN A 87 11.92 34.17 14.54
C ASN A 87 13.45 34.16 14.59
N VAL A 88 14.02 33.02 14.21
CA VAL A 88 15.45 32.84 13.90
C VAL A 88 15.53 32.15 12.56
N TYR A 89 16.29 32.72 11.63
CA TYR A 89 16.43 32.16 10.29
C TYR A 89 17.80 32.50 9.69
N GLY A 90 18.21 31.71 8.72
CA GLY A 90 19.51 31.90 8.09
C GLY A 90 19.86 30.76 7.14
N GLU A 91 21.10 30.82 6.65
CA GLU A 91 21.68 29.79 5.81
C GLU A 91 23.11 29.52 6.29
N THR A 92 23.47 28.25 6.43
CA THR A 92 24.82 27.84 6.88
C THR A 92 25.20 26.54 6.18
N ASP A 93 26.37 26.52 5.54
CA ASP A 93 26.84 25.38 4.72
C ASP A 93 25.82 24.91 3.66
N GLY A 94 25.03 25.84 3.13
CA GLY A 94 23.94 25.60 2.18
C GLY A 94 22.63 25.12 2.81
N VAL A 95 22.59 24.86 4.12
CA VAL A 95 21.36 24.50 4.84
C VAL A 95 20.60 25.77 5.20
N LYS A 96 19.45 25.97 4.56
CA LYS A 96 18.51 27.06 4.90
C LYS A 96 17.65 26.63 6.08
N TYR A 97 17.50 27.46 7.09
CA TYR A 97 16.69 27.13 8.26
C TYR A 97 15.84 28.31 8.74
N ARG A 98 14.72 27.99 9.38
CA ARG A 98 13.88 28.93 10.12
C ARG A 98 13.27 28.23 11.32
N ARG A 99 13.18 28.96 12.42
CA ARG A 99 12.52 28.57 13.66
C ARG A 99 11.65 29.72 14.12
N GLU A 100 10.39 29.46 14.42
CA GLU A 100 9.41 30.42 14.92
C GLU A 100 8.88 29.95 16.27
N VAL A 101 8.87 30.82 17.28
CA VAL A 101 8.26 30.53 18.59
C VAL A 101 7.28 31.64 18.96
N SER A 102 6.13 31.28 19.51
CA SER A 102 5.15 32.24 20.02
C SER A 102 4.47 31.75 21.29
N ALA A 103 4.18 32.66 22.21
CA ALA A 103 3.36 32.39 23.39
C ALA A 103 1.95 32.96 23.19
N ALA A 104 0.93 32.29 23.71
CA ALA A 104 -0.42 32.86 23.80
C ALA A 104 -0.42 34.05 24.77
N ALA A 105 -1.18 35.11 24.51
CA ALA A 105 -1.24 36.29 25.40
C ALA A 105 -1.72 35.98 26.82
N ASP A 106 -2.54 34.95 26.99
CA ASP A 106 -2.99 34.45 28.31
C ASP A 106 -1.99 33.48 28.95
N GLY A 107 -0.85 33.22 28.28
CA GLY A 107 0.19 32.29 28.72
C GLY A 107 -0.27 30.83 28.80
N SER A 108 -1.34 30.45 28.07
CA SER A 108 -1.88 29.08 28.11
C SER A 108 -0.99 28.05 27.40
N GLU A 109 -0.21 28.49 26.41
CA GLU A 109 0.62 27.61 25.58
C GLU A 109 1.78 28.36 24.91
N VAL A 110 2.82 27.59 24.55
CA VAL A 110 3.92 28.02 23.69
C VAL A 110 3.97 27.10 22.47
N GLU A 111 4.07 27.70 21.28
CA GLU A 111 4.10 27.03 19.99
C GLU A 111 5.48 27.23 19.35
N LEU A 112 6.11 26.16 18.87
CA LEU A 112 7.40 26.18 18.17
C LEU A 112 7.30 25.44 16.83
N ALA A 113 7.59 26.15 15.75
CA ALA A 113 7.71 25.61 14.40
C ALA A 113 9.16 25.68 13.93
N PHE A 114 9.67 24.60 13.34
CA PHE A 114 11.04 24.52 12.82
C PHE A 114 11.07 23.89 11.43
N MET A 115 11.93 24.42 10.57
CA MET A 115 12.21 23.87 9.25
C MET A 115 13.67 24.11 8.85
N ALA A 116 14.32 23.09 8.29
CA ALA A 116 15.62 23.18 7.65
C ALA A 116 15.60 22.43 6.30
N HIS A 117 16.09 23.08 5.25
CA HIS A 117 16.18 22.53 3.91
C HIS A 117 17.63 22.28 3.53
N CYS A 118 17.92 21.06 3.09
CA CYS A 118 19.23 20.61 2.62
C CYS A 118 19.20 20.53 1.09
N PRO A 119 20.09 21.24 0.37
CA PRO A 119 20.16 21.17 -1.09
C PRO A 119 20.70 19.82 -1.56
N ALA A 120 20.39 19.47 -2.81
CA ALA A 120 20.99 18.30 -3.46
C ALA A 120 22.50 18.52 -3.73
N TYR A 121 23.22 17.41 -3.83
CA TYR A 121 24.65 17.31 -4.14
C TYR A 121 25.56 18.12 -3.23
N GLN A 122 25.24 18.13 -1.93
CA GLN A 122 26.09 18.72 -0.91
C GLN A 122 26.87 17.62 -0.17
N ASP A 123 28.14 17.45 -0.55
CA ASP A 123 28.97 16.31 -0.11
C ASP A 123 29.17 16.29 1.41
N LEU A 124 29.33 17.45 2.05
CA LEU A 124 29.48 17.56 3.51
C LEU A 124 28.23 17.11 4.29
N LEU A 125 27.05 17.10 3.65
CA LEU A 125 25.78 16.67 4.26
C LEU A 125 25.45 15.21 3.95
N THR A 126 25.89 14.70 2.80
CA THR A 126 25.46 13.40 2.27
C THR A 126 25.95 12.26 3.17
N GLY A 127 25.01 11.46 3.69
CA GLY A 127 25.32 10.38 4.63
C GLY A 127 25.58 10.83 6.08
N GLY A 128 25.72 12.14 6.33
CA GLY A 128 25.77 12.71 7.68
C GLY A 128 24.38 12.77 8.33
N THR A 129 24.33 13.07 9.63
CA THR A 129 23.08 13.24 10.37
C THR A 129 22.93 14.67 10.84
N ILE A 130 21.88 15.35 10.37
CA ILE A 130 21.44 16.65 10.87
C ILE A 130 20.43 16.43 11.98
N ARG A 131 20.60 17.11 13.12
CA ARG A 131 19.73 17.01 14.28
C ARG A 131 19.30 18.39 14.74
N TYR A 132 17.99 18.64 14.77
CA TYR A 132 17.43 19.73 15.57
C TYR A 132 17.13 19.20 16.97
N GLN A 133 17.55 19.92 18.00
CA GLN A 133 17.42 19.47 19.38
C GLN A 133 17.13 20.62 20.34
N LEU A 134 16.32 20.30 21.35
CA LEU A 134 16.09 21.12 22.54
C LEU A 134 16.68 20.41 23.74
N ARG A 135 17.42 21.13 24.57
CA ARG A 135 17.96 20.64 25.85
C ARG A 135 17.12 21.19 26.99
N LEU A 136 16.48 20.27 27.71
CA LEU A 136 15.62 20.56 28.85
C LEU A 136 16.37 20.22 30.14
N PRO A 137 16.33 21.04 31.20
CA PRO A 137 17.09 20.79 32.42
C PRO A 137 16.50 19.59 33.17
N LEU A 138 17.28 18.51 33.38
CA LEU A 138 16.78 17.30 34.03
C LEU A 138 16.21 17.59 35.43
N ALA A 139 16.81 18.52 36.17
CA ALA A 139 16.35 18.94 37.49
C ALA A 139 14.88 19.44 37.50
N ALA A 140 14.39 19.99 36.39
CA ALA A 140 13.01 20.44 36.27
C ALA A 140 12.01 19.29 36.07
N PHE A 141 12.46 18.07 35.79
CA PHE A 141 11.61 16.92 35.49
C PHE A 141 11.91 15.70 36.37
N GLU A 142 13.07 15.64 37.04
CA GLU A 142 13.47 14.51 37.86
C GLU A 142 12.44 14.24 38.98
N GLY A 143 12.03 12.97 39.11
CA GLY A 143 10.97 12.55 40.02
C GLY A 143 9.53 12.81 39.53
N CYS A 144 9.34 13.51 38.40
CA CYS A 144 8.02 13.61 37.78
C CYS A 144 7.60 12.25 37.21
N THR A 145 6.33 11.91 37.37
CA THR A 145 5.71 10.85 36.58
C THR A 145 5.44 11.35 35.17
N TYR A 146 5.48 10.46 34.19
CA TYR A 146 5.11 10.78 32.82
C TYR A 146 4.18 9.74 32.23
N THR A 147 3.37 10.15 31.27
CA THR A 147 2.68 9.28 30.31
C THR A 147 2.98 9.77 28.90
N ALA A 148 3.48 8.90 28.04
CA ALA A 148 3.92 9.22 26.70
C ALA A 148 3.19 8.38 25.65
N LEU A 149 2.81 9.03 24.55
CA LEU A 149 2.35 8.36 23.34
C LEU A 149 3.52 8.20 22.37
N HIS A 150 3.71 6.99 21.86
CA HIS A 150 4.76 6.69 20.90
C HIS A 150 4.29 5.72 19.80
N GLY A 151 5.05 5.66 18.70
CA GLY A 151 4.77 4.76 17.57
C GLY A 151 4.27 5.46 16.31
N ARG A 152 3.74 4.66 15.38
CA ARG A 152 3.33 5.11 14.04
C ARG A 152 1.95 5.75 14.05
N ALA A 153 1.66 6.63 13.09
CA ALA A 153 0.35 7.27 12.96
C ALA A 153 -0.82 6.26 12.94
N ARG A 154 -0.59 5.06 12.38
CA ARG A 154 -1.58 3.96 12.33
C ARG A 154 -1.87 3.24 13.65
N LYS A 155 -1.00 3.38 14.65
CA LYS A 155 -1.11 2.72 15.96
C LYS A 155 -0.22 3.42 16.98
N LEU A 156 -0.86 4.22 17.84
CA LEU A 156 -0.24 4.78 19.03
C LEU A 156 -0.19 3.73 20.14
N ASN A 157 0.88 3.77 20.92
CA ASN A 157 1.04 2.99 22.14
C ASN A 157 1.33 3.97 23.27
N GLU A 158 0.83 3.64 24.45
CA GLU A 158 0.99 4.42 25.66
C GLU A 158 2.02 3.75 26.56
N VAL A 159 2.86 4.55 27.20
CA VAL A 159 3.79 4.09 28.23
C VAL A 159 3.87 5.13 29.33
N SER A 160 3.90 4.68 30.58
CA SER A 160 4.03 5.54 31.75
C SER A 160 5.23 5.13 32.60
N GLY A 161 5.79 6.08 33.32
CA GLY A 161 6.93 5.86 34.19
C GLY A 161 7.24 7.06 35.07
N THR A 162 8.37 7.01 35.77
CA THR A 162 8.91 8.11 36.56
C THR A 162 10.27 8.49 36.00
N LEU A 163 10.53 9.78 35.81
CA LEU A 163 11.79 10.26 35.27
C LEU A 163 12.89 10.23 36.35
N THR A 164 14.03 9.65 36.00
CA THR A 164 15.25 9.59 36.82
C THR A 164 16.48 9.91 35.95
N ALA A 165 17.60 10.29 36.58
CA ALA A 165 18.88 10.44 35.88
C ALA A 165 19.34 9.18 35.12
N SER A 166 18.86 7.98 35.50
CA SER A 166 19.19 6.70 34.86
C SER A 166 18.20 6.26 33.79
N SER A 167 17.17 7.05 33.48
CA SER A 167 16.08 6.63 32.59
C SER A 167 16.51 6.39 31.14
N GLY A 168 17.65 6.94 30.70
CA GLY A 168 18.14 6.79 29.32
C GLY A 168 17.09 7.25 28.30
N ARG A 169 16.76 6.41 27.31
CA ARG A 169 15.70 6.70 26.34
C ARG A 169 14.33 6.46 26.99
N ILE A 170 13.48 7.49 27.03
CA ILE A 170 12.21 7.47 27.76
C ILE A 170 11.23 6.40 27.23
N THR A 171 11.25 6.10 25.93
CA THR A 171 10.44 5.02 25.36
C THR A 171 11.23 4.21 24.34
N GLY A 172 10.76 3.00 24.01
CA GLY A 172 11.38 2.15 22.97
C GLY A 172 11.29 2.70 21.54
N ALA A 173 10.61 3.83 21.32
CA ALA A 173 10.46 4.48 20.01
C ALA A 173 10.43 6.02 20.15
N PRO A 174 10.45 6.77 19.04
CA PRO A 174 10.15 8.20 19.08
C PRO A 174 8.74 8.50 19.63
N ILE A 175 8.62 9.53 20.46
CA ILE A 175 7.37 10.00 21.07
C ILE A 175 6.62 10.98 20.16
N ARG A 176 5.30 11.06 20.34
CA ARG A 176 4.40 12.04 19.72
C ARG A 176 3.80 13.01 20.72
N GLN A 177 3.67 12.59 21.96
CA GLN A 177 3.23 13.42 23.07
C GLN A 177 3.86 12.86 24.33
N ILE A 178 4.18 13.73 25.27
CA ILE A 178 4.49 13.34 26.65
C ILE A 178 3.84 14.31 27.62
N ALA A 179 3.15 13.77 28.61
CA ALA A 179 2.56 14.50 29.72
C ALA A 179 3.34 14.19 31.00
N PHE A 180 3.81 15.22 31.70
CA PHE A 180 4.48 15.13 32.99
C PHE A 180 3.57 15.60 34.11
N SER A 181 3.56 14.84 35.20
CA SER A 181 2.81 15.13 36.43
C SER A 181 3.73 14.97 37.64
N GLY A 182 3.82 16.02 38.45
CA GLY A 182 4.68 16.05 39.63
C GLY A 182 5.16 17.46 39.93
N GLN A 183 5.71 17.67 41.13
CA GLN A 183 6.25 18.97 41.56
C GLN A 183 5.25 20.14 41.36
N ALA A 184 3.97 19.90 41.69
CA ALA A 184 2.84 20.84 41.51
C ALA A 184 2.59 21.33 40.06
N ARG A 185 2.97 20.53 39.05
CA ARG A 185 2.85 20.88 37.62
C ARG A 185 2.19 19.76 36.80
N GLN A 186 1.43 20.17 35.78
CA GLN A 186 0.82 19.32 34.77
C GLN A 186 1.24 19.85 33.40
N LEU A 187 2.30 19.30 32.81
CA LEU A 187 2.91 19.81 31.59
C LEU A 187 2.75 18.80 30.46
N VAL A 188 2.23 19.23 29.32
CA VAL A 188 2.22 18.42 28.10
C VAL A 188 3.15 19.04 27.06
N ILE A 189 3.97 18.20 26.46
CA ILE A 189 4.70 18.48 25.23
C ILE A 189 4.04 17.66 24.13
N ASP A 190 3.26 18.32 23.29
CA ASP A 190 2.68 17.75 22.09
C ASP A 190 3.67 17.91 20.94
N CYS A 191 4.24 16.79 20.53
CA CYS A 191 5.23 16.71 19.47
C CYS A 191 4.60 16.50 18.08
N ASN A 192 3.26 16.42 18.01
CA ASN A 192 2.50 16.24 16.79
C ASN A 192 1.23 17.10 16.77
N PRO A 193 1.33 18.44 16.85
CA PRO A 193 0.18 19.32 16.95
C PRO A 193 -0.72 19.33 15.71
N LYS A 194 -0.25 18.80 14.57
CA LYS A 194 -1.07 18.54 13.37
C LYS A 194 -1.90 17.25 13.45
N GLY A 195 -1.78 16.50 14.54
CA GLY A 195 -2.44 15.21 14.75
C GLY A 195 -1.85 14.09 13.92
N VAL A 196 -2.31 12.86 14.18
CA VAL A 196 -1.84 11.67 13.44
C VAL A 196 -2.43 11.55 12.03
N ASN A 197 -3.20 12.55 11.59
CA ASN A 197 -3.71 12.68 10.23
C ASN A 197 -2.61 13.07 9.23
N ALA A 198 -1.58 13.76 9.69
CA ALA A 198 -0.41 14.07 8.89
C ALA A 198 0.35 12.77 8.57
N GLN A 199 0.41 12.39 7.29
CA GLN A 199 1.03 11.14 6.82
C GLN A 199 2.53 11.00 7.19
N GLY A 200 3.18 12.10 7.61
CA GLY A 200 4.61 12.22 7.84
C GLY A 200 5.13 11.56 9.12
N ASP A 201 5.35 10.24 9.10
CA ASP A 201 6.14 9.55 10.13
C ASP A 201 7.66 9.70 9.90
N TYR A 202 8.08 10.11 8.70
CA TYR A 202 9.47 10.07 8.26
C TYR A 202 9.86 11.28 7.39
N PRO A 203 11.09 11.79 7.54
CA PRO A 203 11.69 12.75 6.60
C PRO A 203 12.16 12.03 5.31
N PRO A 204 12.57 12.78 4.26
CA PRO A 204 12.48 14.24 4.12
C PRO A 204 11.06 14.76 3.83
N ASN A 205 10.93 16.09 3.77
CA ASN A 205 9.83 16.82 3.11
C ASN A 205 8.43 16.67 3.73
N ASN A 206 8.36 16.27 5.00
CA ASN A 206 7.12 16.28 5.79
C ASN A 206 7.33 17.07 7.08
N VAL A 207 6.24 17.57 7.66
CA VAL A 207 6.22 17.95 9.09
C VAL A 207 6.18 16.66 9.90
N VAL A 208 7.27 16.33 10.58
CA VAL A 208 7.44 15.06 11.28
C VAL A 208 7.01 15.21 12.74
N GLY A 209 5.93 14.53 13.11
CA GLY A 209 5.36 14.58 14.46
C GLY A 209 5.96 13.60 15.47
N VAL A 210 7.18 13.12 15.24
CA VAL A 210 7.84 12.12 16.10
C VAL A 210 9.25 12.54 16.50
N TRP A 211 9.53 12.48 17.79
CA TRP A 211 10.77 13.01 18.40
C TRP A 211 11.44 11.98 19.31
N ASP A 212 12.77 11.94 19.29
CA ASP A 212 13.53 11.18 20.26
C ASP A 212 13.61 11.94 21.58
N LEU A 213 13.45 11.23 22.70
CA LEU A 213 13.56 11.80 24.03
C LEU A 213 14.49 10.94 24.89
N ILE A 214 15.66 11.50 25.24
CA ILE A 214 16.76 10.78 25.88
C ILE A 214 17.31 11.61 27.04
N VAL A 215 17.59 10.97 28.17
CA VAL A 215 18.34 11.55 29.29
C VAL A 215 19.83 11.47 28.96
N GLU A 216 20.49 12.63 28.86
CA GLU A 216 21.93 12.77 28.64
C GLU A 216 22.53 13.68 29.71
N SER A 217 23.36 13.12 30.59
CA SER A 217 23.99 13.83 31.70
C SER A 217 22.97 14.54 32.61
N ASP A 218 22.94 15.87 32.62
CA ASP A 218 22.06 16.73 33.42
C ASP A 218 20.87 17.27 32.60
N CYS A 219 20.65 16.76 31.39
CA CYS A 219 19.63 17.22 30.47
C CYS A 219 18.71 16.09 29.99
N LEU A 220 17.47 16.46 29.69
CA LEU A 220 16.57 15.70 28.85
C LEU A 220 16.64 16.29 27.44
N VAL A 221 17.07 15.50 26.45
CA VAL A 221 17.28 15.93 25.07
C VAL A 221 16.12 15.47 24.21
N LEU A 222 15.32 16.43 23.76
CA LEU A 222 14.26 16.24 22.77
C LEU A 222 14.84 16.54 21.38
N SER A 223 14.93 15.55 20.50
CA SER A 223 15.62 15.74 19.21
C SER A 223 14.97 15.07 18.02
N ARG A 224 15.28 15.60 16.83
CA ARG A 224 14.77 15.12 15.55
C ARG A 224 15.92 14.98 14.55
N PRO A 225 16.36 13.74 14.26
CA PRO A 225 17.41 13.50 13.27
C PRO A 225 16.86 13.38 11.83
N TYR A 226 17.68 13.78 10.86
CA TYR A 226 17.54 13.55 9.43
C TYR A 226 18.90 13.21 8.81
N THR A 227 18.95 12.20 7.95
CA THR A 227 20.17 11.79 7.23
C THR A 227 19.99 12.07 5.74
N PRO A 228 20.52 13.18 5.20
CA PRO A 228 20.39 13.50 3.79
C PRO A 228 21.08 12.48 2.89
N LEU A 229 20.42 12.11 1.79
CA LEU A 229 21.05 11.47 0.64
C LEU A 229 21.53 12.52 -0.36
N PHE A 230 22.11 12.09 -1.48
CA PHE A 230 22.65 12.99 -2.50
C PHE A 230 21.61 13.96 -3.08
N PHE A 231 20.30 13.68 -2.95
CA PHE A 231 19.23 14.55 -3.42
C PHE A 231 18.76 15.59 -2.37
N GLY A 232 19.39 15.65 -1.19
CA GLY A 232 19.03 16.62 -0.16
C GLY A 232 17.66 16.34 0.48
N GLY A 233 16.91 17.37 0.85
CA GLY A 233 15.56 17.29 1.41
C GLY A 233 15.35 18.15 2.65
N MET A 234 14.12 18.17 3.17
CA MET A 234 13.72 19.01 4.29
C MET A 234 13.51 18.23 5.60
N LEU A 235 13.98 18.81 6.70
CA LEU A 235 13.61 18.46 8.07
C LEU A 235 12.63 19.53 8.60
N ALA A 236 11.39 19.15 8.91
CA ALA A 236 10.41 20.07 9.52
C ALA A 236 9.72 19.42 10.71
N ALA A 237 9.42 20.21 11.74
CA ALA A 237 8.75 19.75 12.94
C ALA A 237 7.99 20.88 13.63
N HIS A 238 7.05 20.50 14.49
CA HIS A 238 6.21 21.42 15.24
C HIS A 238 6.01 20.86 16.66
N LEU A 239 6.13 21.70 17.68
CA LEU A 239 5.88 21.39 19.09
C LEU A 239 4.89 22.40 19.70
N VAL A 240 4.03 21.92 20.60
CA VAL A 240 3.20 22.78 21.46
C VAL A 240 3.39 22.36 22.91
N PHE A 241 3.71 23.32 23.77
CA PHE A 241 3.79 23.17 25.22
C PHE A 241 2.54 23.77 25.82
N TYR A 242 1.84 23.04 26.69
CA TYR A 242 0.66 23.55 27.39
C TYR A 242 0.49 22.91 28.77
N GLU A 243 -0.25 23.59 29.63
CA GLU A 243 -0.67 23.05 30.92
C GLU A 243 -1.83 22.08 30.71
N GLY A 244 -1.68 20.84 31.16
CA GLY A 244 -2.68 19.81 30.90
C GLY A 244 -2.21 18.40 31.23
N THR A 245 -3.01 17.42 30.84
CA THR A 245 -2.74 16.00 31.11
C THR A 245 -2.72 15.19 29.83
N HIS A 246 -2.39 13.90 29.95
CA HIS A 246 -2.42 12.98 28.83
C HIS A 246 -3.80 12.89 28.16
N GLU A 247 -4.90 13.06 28.91
CA GLU A 247 -6.28 12.97 28.39
C GLU A 247 -6.60 14.03 27.34
N ASP A 248 -5.88 15.17 27.35
CA ASP A 248 -6.05 16.26 26.40
C ASP A 248 -5.79 15.86 24.94
N PHE A 249 -5.08 14.74 24.70
CA PHE A 249 -4.82 14.28 23.34
C PHE A 249 -6.11 14.14 22.51
N THR A 250 -7.17 13.54 23.08
CA THR A 250 -8.44 13.31 22.36
C THR A 250 -9.29 14.58 22.19
N ARG A 251 -9.03 15.59 23.04
CA ARG A 251 -9.62 16.93 22.93
C ARG A 251 -8.95 17.74 21.82
N ARG A 252 -7.63 17.64 21.69
CA ARG A 252 -6.84 18.44 20.73
C ARG A 252 -6.69 17.79 19.37
N HIS A 253 -6.81 16.46 19.26
CA HIS A 253 -6.67 15.76 17.99
C HIS A 253 -7.95 15.04 17.56
N ALA A 254 -8.28 15.12 16.27
CA ALA A 254 -9.51 14.53 15.74
C ALA A 254 -9.51 12.99 15.84
N THR A 255 -8.33 12.36 15.76
CA THR A 255 -8.17 10.90 15.86
C THR A 255 -6.88 10.52 16.57
N ASN A 256 -6.87 9.31 17.15
CA ASN A 256 -5.69 8.68 17.75
C ASN A 256 -5.05 7.61 16.87
N SER A 257 -5.61 7.36 15.68
CA SER A 257 -4.98 6.50 14.70
C SER A 257 -5.43 6.83 13.29
N TYR A 258 -4.50 6.71 12.35
CA TYR A 258 -4.77 6.91 10.94
C TYR A 258 -4.18 5.76 10.13
N ARG A 259 -5.07 4.91 9.61
CA ARG A 259 -4.67 3.80 8.74
C ARG A 259 -4.82 4.21 7.28
N TYR A 260 -4.00 3.60 6.44
CA TYR A 260 -4.18 3.67 5.00
C TYR A 260 -5.60 3.24 4.63
N PHE A 261 -6.30 4.02 3.80
CA PHE A 261 -7.73 3.81 3.49
C PHE A 261 -8.68 3.78 4.70
N SER A 262 -8.35 4.48 5.78
CA SER A 262 -9.23 4.51 6.95
C SER A 262 -10.55 5.22 6.66
N GLU A 263 -11.62 4.69 7.27
CA GLU A 263 -12.89 5.39 7.41
C GLU A 263 -12.65 6.68 8.21
N LEU A 264 -13.28 7.76 7.77
CA LEU A 264 -13.50 8.91 8.64
C LEU A 264 -14.59 8.50 9.64
N LEU A 265 -14.22 8.22 10.87
CA LEU A 265 -15.16 7.72 11.87
C LEU A 265 -16.17 8.82 12.25
N PRO A 266 -17.46 8.48 12.44
CA PRO A 266 -18.44 9.42 12.93
C PRO A 266 -18.31 9.63 14.44
N ASP A 267 -18.44 10.87 14.88
CA ASP A 267 -18.61 11.21 16.31
C ASP A 267 -20.04 10.91 16.75
N ARG A 268 -21.03 11.11 15.87
CA ARG A 268 -22.45 10.81 16.12
C ARG A 268 -23.16 10.32 14.87
N GLN A 269 -24.07 9.37 15.05
CA GLN A 269 -25.02 8.93 14.02
C GLN A 269 -26.40 8.80 14.65
N LEU A 270 -27.34 9.58 14.13
CA LEU A 270 -28.70 9.66 14.65
C LEU A 270 -29.69 9.11 13.63
N VAL A 271 -30.70 8.41 14.10
CA VAL A 271 -31.81 7.89 13.28
C VAL A 271 -33.14 8.52 13.72
N PHE A 272 -34.02 8.73 12.75
CA PHE A 272 -35.28 9.45 12.91
C PHE A 272 -36.45 8.56 12.47
N GLY A 273 -37.16 7.99 13.45
CA GLY A 273 -38.44 7.32 13.25
C GLY A 273 -38.39 5.84 12.88
N ALA A 274 -37.22 5.27 12.56
CA ALA A 274 -37.08 3.84 12.32
C ALA A 274 -37.30 3.03 13.61
N ARG A 275 -38.03 1.91 13.53
CA ARG A 275 -38.29 1.02 14.69
C ARG A 275 -37.17 0.00 14.89
N GLU A 276 -36.64 -0.53 13.79
CA GLU A 276 -35.51 -1.45 13.79
C GLU A 276 -34.40 -0.87 12.90
N PHE A 277 -33.20 -0.70 13.45
CA PHE A 277 -32.07 -0.07 12.78
C PHE A 277 -30.73 -0.61 13.33
N GLY A 278 -29.65 -0.35 12.60
CA GLY A 278 -28.32 -0.82 12.95
C GLY A 278 -27.77 -0.25 14.26
N LYS A 279 -26.96 -1.03 14.98
CA LYS A 279 -26.37 -0.67 16.30
C LYS A 279 -25.50 0.58 16.29
N GLN A 280 -25.11 1.06 15.12
CA GLN A 280 -24.31 2.27 14.97
C GLN A 280 -25.12 3.57 15.19
N TYR A 281 -26.45 3.49 15.16
CA TYR A 281 -27.33 4.64 15.32
C TYR A 281 -27.86 4.78 16.75
N THR A 282 -28.05 6.03 17.17
CA THR A 282 -28.82 6.40 18.35
C THR A 282 -30.16 6.99 17.91
N ASP A 283 -31.27 6.54 18.53
CA ASP A 283 -32.60 7.06 18.20
C ASP A 283 -32.77 8.51 18.67
N ALA A 284 -32.94 9.42 17.71
CA ALA A 284 -33.34 10.80 17.97
C ALA A 284 -34.87 10.96 17.94
N GLY A 285 -35.54 10.24 17.03
CA GLY A 285 -36.99 10.26 16.87
C GLY A 285 -37.57 11.67 16.80
N VAL A 286 -38.69 11.87 17.51
CA VAL A 286 -39.38 13.17 17.64
C VAL A 286 -39.13 13.81 19.02
N ASN A 287 -38.05 13.40 19.70
CA ASN A 287 -37.81 13.80 21.09
C ASN A 287 -37.33 15.26 21.19
N ALA A 288 -37.82 15.97 22.20
CA ALA A 288 -37.32 17.31 22.52
C ALA A 288 -35.84 17.29 22.94
N PHE A 289 -35.16 18.42 22.78
CA PHE A 289 -33.76 18.59 23.18
C PHE A 289 -33.56 18.23 24.65
N SER A 290 -32.56 17.37 24.90
CA SER A 290 -32.07 17.04 26.23
C SER A 290 -30.61 17.44 26.36
N SER A 291 -30.28 18.22 27.40
CA SER A 291 -28.90 18.58 27.71
C SER A 291 -28.04 17.36 28.09
N GLU A 292 -28.65 16.34 28.70
CA GLU A 292 -28.00 15.07 29.05
C GLU A 292 -27.60 14.28 27.80
N LYS A 293 -28.50 14.17 26.82
CA LYS A 293 -28.21 13.49 25.54
C LYS A 293 -27.36 14.36 24.61
N GLY A 294 -27.39 15.68 24.79
CA GLY A 294 -26.71 16.65 23.93
C GLY A 294 -27.32 16.78 22.53
N PHE A 295 -28.57 16.35 22.33
CA PHE A 295 -29.30 16.54 21.08
C PHE A 295 -30.83 16.49 21.26
N GLY A 296 -31.57 16.98 20.25
CA GLY A 296 -33.03 16.84 20.11
C GLY A 296 -33.71 18.05 19.45
N TRP A 297 -35.02 17.97 19.25
CA TRP A 297 -35.82 19.03 18.63
C TRP A 297 -36.11 20.18 19.60
N LEU A 298 -36.06 21.43 19.13
CA LEU A 298 -36.41 22.60 19.95
C LEU A 298 -37.93 22.75 20.16
N ALA A 299 -38.70 22.32 19.19
CA ALA A 299 -40.17 22.23 19.21
C ALA A 299 -40.57 20.88 18.60
N THR A 300 -41.55 20.21 19.19
CA THR A 300 -41.99 18.86 18.76
C THR A 300 -43.39 18.86 18.16
N GLU A 301 -44.09 20.00 18.23
CA GLU A 301 -45.40 20.19 17.66
C GLU A 301 -45.37 20.02 16.13
N GLY A 302 -46.27 19.19 15.60
CA GLY A 302 -46.38 18.96 14.15
C GLY A 302 -45.39 17.94 13.57
N LEU A 303 -44.44 17.43 14.38
CA LEU A 303 -43.54 16.35 13.96
C LEU A 303 -44.30 15.02 13.86
N ARG A 304 -44.12 14.31 12.74
CA ARG A 304 -44.72 12.99 12.52
C ARG A 304 -43.72 11.99 11.96
N VAL A 305 -43.87 10.71 12.32
CA VAL A 305 -43.08 9.62 11.75
C VAL A 305 -43.80 9.03 10.55
N SER A 306 -43.08 8.94 9.43
CA SER A 306 -43.49 8.20 8.24
C SER A 306 -42.65 6.94 8.14
N ALA A 307 -43.28 5.77 8.26
CA ALA A 307 -42.61 4.48 8.16
C ALA A 307 -43.06 3.75 6.89
N HIS A 308 -42.13 3.53 5.96
CA HIS A 308 -42.37 2.72 4.77
C HIS A 308 -42.14 1.23 5.03
N ARG A 309 -41.07 0.89 5.75
CA ARG A 309 -40.76 -0.47 6.23
C ARG A 309 -40.31 -0.43 7.70
N PRO A 310 -40.52 -1.52 8.46
CA PRO A 310 -40.23 -1.55 9.89
C PRO A 310 -38.72 -1.55 10.19
N ARG A 311 -37.90 -2.08 9.27
CA ARG A 311 -36.45 -2.22 9.42
C ARG A 311 -35.69 -1.39 8.38
N GLY A 312 -34.57 -0.82 8.84
CA GLY A 312 -33.62 -0.03 8.06
C GLY A 312 -33.82 1.47 8.29
N ALA A 313 -32.75 2.17 8.64
CA ALA A 313 -32.76 3.58 9.01
C ALA A 313 -33.32 4.49 7.89
N LEU A 314 -33.15 4.08 6.63
CA LEU A 314 -33.57 4.87 5.46
C LEU A 314 -35.02 4.58 5.01
N TYR A 315 -35.72 3.64 5.65
CA TYR A 315 -37.12 3.32 5.31
C TYR A 315 -38.13 4.03 6.21
N SER A 316 -37.65 4.85 7.15
CA SER A 316 -38.47 5.70 7.97
C SER A 316 -37.88 7.10 8.00
N ALA A 317 -38.73 8.08 8.26
CA ALA A 317 -38.31 9.46 8.42
C ALA A 317 -39.23 10.19 9.40
N VAL A 318 -38.67 11.16 10.13
CA VAL A 318 -39.45 12.21 10.78
C VAL A 318 -39.73 13.30 9.75
N ARG A 319 -40.96 13.80 9.74
CA ARG A 319 -41.46 14.78 8.78
C ARG A 319 -42.13 15.95 9.50
N GLY A 320 -42.10 17.11 8.87
CA GLY A 320 -42.80 18.30 9.32
C GLY A 320 -43.15 19.23 8.14
N SER A 321 -44.02 20.19 8.41
CA SER A 321 -44.40 21.27 7.49
C SER A 321 -44.12 22.61 8.17
N GLY A 322 -43.45 23.52 7.47
CA GLY A 322 -42.99 24.79 8.04
C GLY A 322 -41.58 24.66 8.64
N GLU A 323 -41.27 25.47 9.64
CA GLU A 323 -39.94 25.50 10.26
C GLU A 323 -39.83 24.54 11.45
N ALA A 324 -38.75 23.78 11.52
CA ALA A 324 -38.38 23.00 12.70
C ALA A 324 -36.86 23.00 12.89
N SER A 325 -36.42 23.02 14.15
CA SER A 325 -35.00 23.07 14.48
C SER A 325 -34.56 21.90 15.36
N PHE A 326 -33.47 21.24 14.95
CA PHE A 326 -32.80 20.16 15.68
C PHE A 326 -31.44 20.64 16.17
N ARG A 327 -31.20 20.53 17.48
CA ARG A 327 -29.97 21.02 18.11
C ARG A 327 -29.06 19.86 18.50
N MET A 328 -27.75 20.05 18.35
CA MET A 328 -26.69 19.15 18.83
C MET A 328 -25.61 19.97 19.56
N THR A 329 -25.26 19.55 20.77
CA THR A 329 -24.23 20.19 21.63
C THR A 329 -23.17 19.19 22.05
N GLY A 330 -22.03 19.67 22.58
CA GLY A 330 -20.93 18.80 23.01
C GLY A 330 -20.11 18.25 21.84
N LEU A 331 -20.12 18.95 20.71
CA LEU A 331 -19.22 18.71 19.58
C LEU A 331 -17.88 19.38 19.85
N ARG A 332 -16.81 18.88 19.26
CA ARG A 332 -15.48 19.50 19.38
C ARG A 332 -15.38 20.73 18.48
N SER A 333 -14.51 21.68 18.82
CA SER A 333 -14.27 22.83 17.94
C SER A 333 -13.41 22.41 16.75
N GLY A 334 -13.85 22.70 15.52
CA GLY A 334 -13.14 22.26 14.31
C GLY A 334 -14.00 22.16 13.06
N VAL A 335 -13.48 21.44 12.06
CA VAL A 335 -14.18 21.13 10.80
C VAL A 335 -14.94 19.83 10.95
N HIS A 336 -16.25 19.91 10.81
CA HIS A 336 -17.17 18.77 10.80
C HIS A 336 -17.71 18.53 9.40
N ILE A 337 -17.86 17.26 9.02
CA ILE A 337 -18.63 16.86 7.85
C ILE A 337 -19.97 16.35 8.35
N ILE A 338 -21.03 17.10 8.05
CA ILE A 338 -22.40 16.73 8.36
C ILE A 338 -22.99 15.98 7.18
N THR A 339 -23.63 14.84 7.44
CA THR A 339 -24.34 14.06 6.44
C THR A 339 -25.77 13.79 6.89
N ILE A 340 -26.73 14.38 6.18
CA ILE A 340 -28.17 14.17 6.35
C ILE A 340 -28.65 13.25 5.23
N VAL A 341 -29.26 12.12 5.59
CA VAL A 341 -29.85 11.19 4.62
C VAL A 341 -31.35 11.16 4.82
N THR A 342 -32.10 11.22 3.74
CA THR A 342 -33.56 11.21 3.74
C THR A 342 -34.05 10.19 2.74
N GLY A 343 -34.64 9.10 3.24
CA GLY A 343 -35.37 8.14 2.43
C GLY A 343 -36.88 8.36 2.57
N VAL A 344 -37.57 8.36 1.45
CA VAL A 344 -39.04 8.47 1.42
C VAL A 344 -39.66 7.28 0.70
N GLY A 345 -40.75 6.76 1.26
CA GLY A 345 -41.54 5.69 0.68
C GLY A 345 -42.44 6.17 -0.45
N GLN A 346 -43.69 5.75 -0.47
CA GLN A 346 -44.66 6.09 -1.53
C GLN A 346 -45.03 7.58 -1.59
N GLU A 347 -44.78 8.33 -0.50
CA GLU A 347 -45.05 9.76 -0.41
C GLU A 347 -43.74 10.56 -0.49
N GLY A 348 -43.54 11.27 -1.60
CA GLY A 348 -42.43 12.22 -1.78
C GLY A 348 -42.49 13.40 -0.81
N VAL A 349 -41.49 14.27 -0.84
CA VAL A 349 -41.38 15.43 0.07
C VAL A 349 -40.75 16.63 -0.62
N GLY A 350 -41.16 17.84 -0.26
CA GLY A 350 -40.62 19.10 -0.78
C GLY A 350 -41.67 20.05 -1.36
N PRO A 351 -41.28 21.30 -1.68
CA PRO A 351 -39.92 21.82 -1.55
C PRO A 351 -39.55 22.16 -0.09
N PHE A 352 -38.27 22.02 0.26
CA PHE A 352 -37.74 22.45 1.55
C PHE A 352 -36.29 22.93 1.48
N SER A 353 -35.84 23.57 2.56
CA SER A 353 -34.47 24.01 2.74
C SER A 353 -33.90 23.49 4.06
N VAL A 354 -32.57 23.40 4.12
CA VAL A 354 -31.81 23.03 5.32
C VAL A 354 -30.78 24.11 5.58
N SER A 355 -30.76 24.60 6.82
CA SER A 355 -29.76 25.54 7.31
C SER A 355 -29.00 24.94 8.49
N CYS A 356 -27.74 25.35 8.67
CA CYS A 356 -26.91 24.98 9.81
C CYS A 356 -26.34 26.26 10.43
N ASN A 357 -26.59 26.49 11.72
CA ASN A 357 -26.20 27.70 12.45
C ASN A 357 -26.57 29.00 11.70
N GLY A 358 -27.79 29.04 11.13
CA GLY A 358 -28.31 30.19 10.39
C GLY A 358 -27.83 30.32 8.94
N ARG A 359 -26.83 29.53 8.49
CA ARG A 359 -26.42 29.48 7.09
C ARG A 359 -27.27 28.48 6.31
N VAL A 360 -27.94 28.94 5.26
CA VAL A 360 -28.63 28.04 4.30
C VAL A 360 -27.59 27.16 3.60
N VAL A 361 -27.71 25.86 3.79
CA VAL A 361 -26.83 24.84 3.20
C VAL A 361 -27.39 24.38 1.85
N ALA A 362 -28.69 24.13 1.80
CA ALA A 362 -29.40 23.75 0.58
C ALA A 362 -30.83 24.29 0.60
N SER A 363 -31.34 24.65 -0.57
CA SER A 363 -32.69 25.18 -0.79
C SER A 363 -33.38 24.39 -1.91
N ASP A 364 -34.70 24.53 -2.00
CA ASP A 364 -35.55 23.93 -3.04
C ASP A 364 -35.38 22.40 -3.19
N LEU A 365 -35.06 21.71 -2.09
CA LEU A 365 -34.93 20.28 -2.05
C LEU A 365 -36.30 19.63 -2.25
N SER A 366 -36.39 18.75 -3.25
CA SER A 366 -37.57 17.93 -3.51
C SER A 366 -37.15 16.48 -3.74
N ILE A 367 -37.76 15.54 -3.04
CA ILE A 367 -37.45 14.11 -3.10
C ILE A 367 -38.68 13.38 -3.60
N ALA A 368 -38.54 12.70 -4.73
CA ALA A 368 -39.60 11.89 -5.32
C ALA A 368 -39.91 10.65 -4.45
N PRO A 369 -41.10 10.04 -4.58
CA PRO A 369 -41.38 8.74 -3.98
C PRO A 369 -40.28 7.70 -4.25
N LEU A 370 -40.09 6.78 -3.31
CA LEU A 370 -39.15 5.65 -3.39
C LEU A 370 -37.71 6.08 -3.75
N THR A 371 -37.25 7.16 -3.12
CA THR A 371 -35.94 7.76 -3.37
C THR A 371 -35.23 8.03 -2.05
N VAL A 372 -33.93 7.78 -2.04
CA VAL A 372 -33.01 8.27 -1.01
C VAL A 372 -32.28 9.50 -1.54
N GLN A 373 -32.25 10.57 -0.75
CA GLN A 373 -31.40 11.74 -0.97
C GLN A 373 -30.35 11.84 0.14
N THR A 374 -29.10 12.05 -0.25
CA THR A 374 -27.98 12.34 0.65
C THR A 374 -27.57 13.80 0.47
N LEU A 375 -27.54 14.56 1.57
CA LEU A 375 -26.99 15.92 1.67
C LEU A 375 -25.76 15.86 2.58
N SER A 376 -24.56 16.12 2.06
CA SER A 376 -23.31 16.12 2.82
C SER A 376 -22.55 17.43 2.64
N PHE A 377 -22.09 18.04 3.74
CA PHE A 377 -21.43 19.34 3.69
C PHE A 377 -20.46 19.56 4.86
N PRO A 378 -19.36 20.29 4.64
CA PRO A 378 -18.43 20.66 5.68
C PRO A 378 -18.90 21.95 6.37
N VAL A 379 -18.72 22.02 7.69
CA VAL A 379 -19.01 23.20 8.49
C VAL A 379 -17.92 23.38 9.55
N TRP A 380 -17.53 24.62 9.80
CA TRP A 380 -16.66 24.96 10.91
C TRP A 380 -17.51 25.28 12.15
N LEU A 381 -17.33 24.53 13.23
CA LEU A 381 -18.04 24.74 14.49
C LEU A 381 -17.08 25.32 15.53
N GLU A 382 -17.27 26.58 15.91
CA GLU A 382 -16.44 27.22 16.94
C GLU A 382 -16.93 26.90 18.36
N SER A 383 -18.25 26.89 18.57
CA SER A 383 -18.90 26.77 19.89
C SER A 383 -19.14 25.33 20.36
N GLY A 384 -18.80 24.32 19.55
CA GLY A 384 -19.15 22.93 19.82
C GLY A 384 -20.66 22.63 19.73
N GLU A 385 -21.39 23.47 19.00
CA GLU A 385 -22.83 23.35 18.79
C GLU A 385 -23.20 23.45 17.30
N ALA A 386 -24.14 22.61 16.88
CA ALA A 386 -24.80 22.67 15.58
C ALA A 386 -26.32 22.74 15.74
N LEU A 387 -26.93 23.77 15.14
CA LEU A 387 -28.36 23.97 15.06
C LEU A 387 -28.81 23.80 13.60
N PHE A 388 -29.55 22.73 13.33
CA PHE A 388 -30.10 22.44 12.01
C PHE A 388 -31.53 22.94 11.93
N THR A 389 -31.83 23.78 10.95
CA THR A 389 -33.19 24.29 10.72
C THR A 389 -33.69 23.77 9.38
N PHE A 390 -34.82 23.09 9.40
CA PHE A 390 -35.55 22.61 8.23
C PHE A 390 -36.74 23.52 8.00
N ALA A 391 -36.93 24.01 6.78
CA ALA A 391 -38.05 24.91 6.45
C ALA A 391 -38.75 24.49 5.15
N GLY A 392 -40.08 24.45 5.16
CA GLY A 392 -40.91 23.95 4.04
C GLY A 392 -41.50 22.59 4.36
N ASP A 393 -41.73 21.76 3.35
CA ASP A 393 -42.18 20.38 3.55
C ASP A 393 -40.98 19.45 3.57
N TRP A 394 -40.51 19.06 4.76
CA TRP A 394 -39.24 18.37 4.95
C TRP A 394 -39.40 16.98 5.56
N ALA A 395 -38.37 16.16 5.37
CA ALA A 395 -38.20 14.87 6.02
C ALA A 395 -36.73 14.63 6.35
N VAL A 396 -36.45 13.82 7.37
CA VAL A 396 -35.09 13.37 7.71
C VAL A 396 -35.14 11.93 8.22
N SER A 397 -34.23 11.08 7.73
CA SER A 397 -34.09 9.68 8.17
C SER A 397 -32.87 9.51 9.08
N THR A 398 -31.73 10.09 8.71
CA THR A 398 -30.53 10.10 9.53
C THR A 398 -29.80 11.44 9.50
N LEU A 399 -29.09 11.74 10.58
CA LEU A 399 -28.21 12.89 10.71
C LEU A 399 -26.91 12.42 11.36
N ASN A 400 -25.79 12.62 10.66
CA ASN A 400 -24.50 12.08 11.03
C ASN A 400 -23.44 13.18 11.07
N ASP A 401 -22.54 13.08 12.04
CA ASP A 401 -21.44 14.02 12.25
C ASP A 401 -20.10 13.28 12.23
N GLN A 402 -19.16 13.79 11.44
CA GLN A 402 -17.80 13.29 11.32
C GLN A 402 -16.80 14.43 11.54
N LEU A 403 -16.00 14.39 12.62
CA LEU A 403 -14.95 15.38 12.85
C LEU A 403 -13.74 15.11 11.93
N LEU A 404 -13.48 16.03 11.01
CA LEU A 404 -12.32 15.94 10.11
C LEU A 404 -11.03 16.38 10.82
N GLN A 405 -11.09 17.51 11.52
CA GLN A 405 -9.93 18.18 12.11
C GLN A 405 -10.40 19.13 13.24
N THR A 406 -9.65 19.22 14.35
CA THR A 406 -9.95 20.20 15.41
C THR A 406 -9.43 21.61 15.07
N SER A 407 -9.84 22.61 15.86
CA SER A 407 -9.26 23.96 15.80
C SER A 407 -7.79 24.02 16.22
N TYR A 408 -7.31 23.04 16.99
CA TYR A 408 -5.91 22.96 17.41
C TYR A 408 -4.99 22.51 16.28
N GLU A 409 -5.49 21.71 15.34
CA GLU A 409 -4.73 21.13 14.22
C GLU A 409 -4.64 22.05 12.97
N ASP A 410 -5.15 23.28 13.05
CA ASP A 410 -5.47 24.18 11.92
C ASP A 410 -4.28 24.76 11.11
N TYR A 411 -3.10 24.13 11.15
CA TYR A 411 -1.83 24.62 10.59
C TYR A 411 -1.67 24.45 9.07
N SER A 412 -2.55 23.68 8.42
CA SER A 412 -2.61 23.50 6.95
C SER A 412 -3.98 23.87 6.38
N PHE A 413 -4.87 24.45 7.18
CA PHE A 413 -6.28 24.58 6.80
C PHE A 413 -6.80 26.02 6.81
N ARG A 414 -6.86 26.78 7.91
CA ARG A 414 -7.11 28.25 7.87
C ARG A 414 -5.86 29.03 8.24
N ARG A 415 -5.02 28.48 9.10
CA ARG A 415 -3.71 29.02 9.48
C ARG A 415 -2.60 28.31 8.70
N GLY A 416 -1.52 29.03 8.40
CA GLY A 416 -0.32 28.47 7.76
C GLY A 416 0.65 27.85 8.77
N PHE A 417 1.67 27.15 8.26
CA PHE A 417 2.72 26.57 9.11
C PHE A 417 3.48 27.65 9.90
N TRP A 418 3.76 28.78 9.25
CA TRP A 418 4.30 29.99 9.87
C TRP A 418 3.17 30.96 10.19
N ARG A 419 3.24 31.57 11.37
CA ARG A 419 2.38 32.71 11.72
C ARG A 419 2.85 33.96 11.00
N HIS A 420 4.17 34.23 10.99
CA HIS A 420 4.71 35.39 10.29
C HIS A 420 4.99 35.06 8.81
N THR A 421 4.15 35.56 7.90
CA THR A 421 4.19 35.22 6.48
C THR A 421 5.20 36.03 5.64
N GLY A 422 5.77 37.11 6.19
CA GLY A 422 6.69 38.02 5.48
C GLY A 422 8.19 37.70 5.58
N LEU A 423 8.58 36.56 6.16
CA LEU A 423 9.97 36.16 6.32
C LEU A 423 10.35 35.01 5.37
N PRO A 424 11.65 34.79 5.08
CA PRO A 424 12.09 33.71 4.22
C PRO A 424 11.60 32.33 4.71
N GLU A 425 11.11 31.51 3.77
CA GLU A 425 10.67 30.15 4.05
C GLU A 425 11.71 29.16 3.50
N PRO A 426 12.23 28.21 4.31
CA PRO A 426 13.30 27.31 3.87
C PRO A 426 12.90 26.36 2.74
N SER A 427 11.61 26.08 2.57
CA SER A 427 11.09 25.09 1.62
C SER A 427 9.86 25.62 0.88
N ALA A 428 9.59 25.05 -0.30
CA ALA A 428 8.40 25.38 -1.09
C ALA A 428 7.11 24.78 -0.51
N ILE A 429 7.18 23.62 0.16
CA ILE A 429 6.01 22.98 0.77
C ILE A 429 5.69 23.62 2.13
N PHE A 430 4.39 23.67 2.48
CA PHE A 430 3.88 24.38 3.66
C PHE A 430 4.11 25.91 3.62
N SER A 431 4.31 26.45 2.42
CA SER A 431 4.46 27.89 2.24
C SER A 431 3.20 28.64 2.67
N SER A 432 3.37 29.81 3.28
CA SER A 432 2.27 30.70 3.64
C SER A 432 1.38 31.03 2.44
N ALA A 433 1.94 31.08 1.23
CA ALA A 433 1.21 31.30 -0.01
C ALA A 433 0.18 30.20 -0.31
N SER A 434 0.46 28.94 0.06
CA SER A 434 -0.48 27.82 -0.10
C SER A 434 -1.77 28.02 0.71
N TYR A 435 -1.70 28.82 1.79
CA TYR A 435 -2.81 28.99 2.74
C TYR A 435 -3.49 30.36 2.69
N ALA A 436 -3.00 31.27 1.84
CA ALA A 436 -3.50 32.64 1.75
C ALA A 436 -4.98 32.75 1.32
N LYS A 437 -5.49 31.78 0.55
CA LYS A 437 -6.90 31.74 0.16
C LYS A 437 -7.76 31.13 1.25
N VAL A 438 -8.94 31.68 1.49
CA VAL A 438 -9.95 31.10 2.39
C VAL A 438 -10.39 29.73 1.85
N PRO A 439 -10.52 28.69 2.68
CA PRO A 439 -11.02 27.39 2.26
C PRO A 439 -12.44 27.46 1.67
N GLU A 440 -12.67 26.75 0.58
CA GLU A 440 -13.99 26.64 -0.06
C GLU A 440 -14.75 25.45 0.52
N PHE A 441 -15.97 25.68 1.03
CA PHE A 441 -16.83 24.64 1.60
C PHE A 441 -17.96 24.34 0.64
N VAL A 442 -17.90 23.18 -0.03
CA VAL A 442 -18.85 22.76 -1.06
C VAL A 442 -19.87 21.77 -0.48
N VAL A 443 -21.12 21.92 -0.89
CA VAL A 443 -22.24 21.04 -0.52
C VAL A 443 -22.41 19.95 -1.58
N SER A 444 -22.63 18.71 -1.13
CA SER A 444 -22.96 17.56 -1.97
C SER A 444 -24.42 17.20 -1.79
N VAL A 445 -25.15 17.09 -2.91
CA VAL A 445 -26.53 16.57 -2.96
C VAL A 445 -26.57 15.45 -3.99
N SER A 446 -27.01 14.27 -3.59
CA SER A 446 -27.13 13.12 -4.49
C SER A 446 -28.38 12.29 -4.19
N LYS A 447 -28.84 11.52 -5.18
CA LYS A 447 -30.08 10.74 -5.09
C LYS A 447 -29.92 9.36 -5.71
N TYR A 448 -30.56 8.36 -5.12
CA TYR A 448 -30.67 7.03 -5.70
C TYR A 448 -32.00 6.37 -5.30
N PRO A 449 -32.48 5.35 -6.06
CA PRO A 449 -33.72 4.66 -5.72
C PRO A 449 -33.68 4.01 -4.33
N LEU A 450 -34.79 4.03 -3.60
CA LEU A 450 -35.00 3.23 -2.40
C LEU A 450 -35.49 1.84 -2.84
N PRO A 451 -34.64 0.79 -2.82
CA PRO A 451 -35.04 -0.55 -3.24
C PRO A 451 -36.13 -1.12 -2.32
N GLU A 452 -36.93 -2.05 -2.85
CA GLU A 452 -37.80 -2.85 -2.00
C GLU A 452 -36.96 -3.98 -1.35
N PRO A 453 -36.93 -4.10 -0.01
CA PRO A 453 -36.14 -5.13 0.66
C PRO A 453 -36.51 -6.55 0.20
N GLY A 454 -35.49 -7.33 -0.18
CA GLY A 454 -35.65 -8.69 -0.69
C GLY A 454 -35.94 -8.77 -2.19
N GLN A 455 -36.06 -7.65 -2.91
CA GLN A 455 -36.24 -7.60 -4.36
C GLN A 455 -34.98 -7.15 -5.11
N GLU A 456 -33.87 -6.93 -4.41
CA GLU A 456 -32.61 -6.42 -4.96
C GLU A 456 -32.02 -7.28 -6.08
N THR A 457 -32.31 -8.59 -6.08
CA THR A 457 -31.81 -9.59 -7.03
C THR A 457 -32.92 -10.27 -7.84
N ALA A 458 -34.10 -9.65 -7.92
CA ALA A 458 -35.28 -10.25 -8.57
C ALA A 458 -35.07 -10.51 -10.08
N ALA A 459 -34.25 -9.71 -10.75
CA ALA A 459 -33.86 -9.92 -12.15
C ALA A 459 -32.67 -10.90 -12.27
N PRO A 460 -32.48 -11.60 -13.40
CA PRO A 460 -31.24 -12.34 -13.66
C PRO A 460 -30.01 -11.40 -13.68
N LEU A 461 -28.89 -11.88 -13.14
CA LEU A 461 -27.62 -11.14 -13.17
C LEU A 461 -27.14 -11.01 -14.63
N LYS A 462 -26.92 -9.78 -15.09
CA LYS A 462 -26.36 -9.50 -16.41
C LYS A 462 -24.85 -9.76 -16.43
N SER A 463 -24.34 -10.25 -17.55
CA SER A 463 -22.91 -10.25 -17.87
C SER A 463 -22.45 -8.88 -18.35
N TRP A 464 -21.17 -8.57 -18.19
CA TRP A 464 -20.57 -7.32 -18.67
C TRP A 464 -19.27 -7.59 -19.44
N ASP A 465 -18.98 -6.69 -20.38
CA ASP A 465 -17.76 -6.75 -21.19
C ASP A 465 -16.53 -6.28 -20.42
N LEU A 466 -15.38 -6.86 -20.78
CA LEU A 466 -14.07 -6.58 -20.20
C LEU A 466 -13.05 -6.21 -21.30
N PRO A 467 -13.23 -5.07 -21.99
CA PRO A 467 -12.32 -4.66 -23.06
C PRO A 467 -10.90 -4.41 -22.54
N THR A 468 -9.92 -4.55 -23.43
CA THR A 468 -8.49 -4.29 -23.17
C THR A 468 -7.95 -3.25 -24.16
N SER A 469 -6.91 -2.52 -23.74
CA SER A 469 -6.25 -1.45 -24.52
C SER A 469 -4.73 -1.53 -24.44
N HIS A 470 -4.16 -2.75 -24.33
CA HIS A 470 -2.71 -2.95 -24.25
C HIS A 470 -2.01 -2.37 -25.47
N ALA A 471 -0.88 -1.71 -25.25
CA ALA A 471 -0.03 -1.26 -26.34
C ALA A 471 0.61 -2.44 -27.05
N VAL A 472 0.58 -2.42 -28.39
CA VAL A 472 1.22 -3.45 -29.21
C VAL A 472 2.73 -3.33 -29.06
N PHE A 473 3.38 -4.38 -28.57
CA PHE A 473 4.83 -4.45 -28.42
C PHE A 473 5.45 -5.01 -29.70
N LYS A 474 6.39 -4.27 -30.30
CA LYS A 474 7.24 -4.77 -31.39
C LYS A 474 8.59 -5.20 -30.80
N PRO A 475 8.92 -6.50 -30.77
CA PRO A 475 10.24 -6.98 -30.30
C PRO A 475 11.39 -6.28 -31.03
N GLY A 476 12.52 -6.06 -30.34
CA GLY A 476 13.74 -5.44 -30.88
C GLY A 476 13.69 -3.93 -31.16
N GLU A 477 12.55 -3.37 -31.57
CA GLU A 477 12.41 -1.95 -31.94
C GLU A 477 11.99 -1.07 -30.78
N ASP A 478 11.30 -1.64 -29.79
CA ASP A 478 10.63 -0.89 -28.74
C ASP A 478 11.47 -0.75 -27.46
N TRP A 479 11.55 0.46 -26.89
CA TRP A 479 12.29 0.74 -25.66
C TRP A 479 11.82 -0.10 -24.46
N ARG A 480 10.54 -0.50 -24.44
CA ARG A 480 9.94 -1.38 -23.43
C ARG A 480 10.64 -2.74 -23.37
N GLY A 481 11.26 -3.16 -24.47
CA GLY A 481 12.02 -4.40 -24.61
C GLY A 481 13.34 -4.38 -23.86
N ARG A 482 13.92 -3.18 -23.72
CA ARG A 482 15.25 -2.93 -23.16
C ARG A 482 15.21 -2.04 -21.92
N ALA A 483 14.04 -1.95 -21.29
CA ALA A 483 13.82 -1.11 -20.12
C ALA A 483 14.75 -1.55 -18.97
N ASN A 484 15.56 -0.61 -18.48
CA ASN A 484 16.29 -0.71 -17.22
C ASN A 484 15.83 0.46 -16.35
N ILE A 485 15.11 0.14 -15.28
CA ILE A 485 14.21 1.06 -14.60
C ILE A 485 14.86 1.60 -13.33
N GLY A 486 15.14 2.90 -13.33
CA GLY A 486 15.66 3.64 -12.18
C GLY A 486 14.65 4.65 -11.64
N SER A 487 15.04 5.38 -10.60
CA SER A 487 14.23 6.45 -9.98
C SER A 487 14.94 7.79 -10.10
N LEU A 488 14.16 8.87 -10.24
CA LEU A 488 14.72 10.20 -10.43
C LEU A 488 15.49 10.69 -9.20
N GLY A 489 14.88 10.62 -8.02
CA GLY A 489 15.43 11.16 -6.78
C GLY A 489 14.76 10.56 -5.54
N PRO A 490 14.28 11.38 -4.58
CA PRO A 490 13.56 10.86 -3.41
C PRO A 490 12.32 10.06 -3.82
N GLY A 491 11.81 9.25 -2.88
CA GLY A 491 10.58 8.49 -3.07
C GLY A 491 9.33 9.37 -3.02
N ASN A 492 8.27 8.84 -2.42
CA ASN A 492 6.92 9.45 -2.41
C ASN A 492 6.87 10.88 -1.82
N ASN A 493 7.85 11.26 -1.02
CA ASN A 493 7.98 12.56 -0.38
C ASN A 493 8.84 13.56 -1.17
N GLY A 494 9.20 13.28 -2.43
CA GLY A 494 9.86 14.29 -3.28
C GLY A 494 9.02 15.57 -3.44
N THR A 495 9.70 16.71 -3.60
CA THR A 495 9.05 18.02 -3.76
C THR A 495 9.31 18.68 -5.11
N PHE A 496 10.13 18.05 -5.97
CA PHE A 496 10.65 18.63 -7.22
C PHE A 496 11.49 19.90 -6.97
N TYR A 497 12.04 20.01 -5.76
CA TYR A 497 12.99 21.06 -5.40
C TYR A 497 14.42 20.52 -5.36
N GLU A 498 14.58 19.20 -5.40
CA GLU A 498 15.85 18.49 -5.31
C GLU A 498 16.73 18.76 -6.54
N PHE A 499 16.14 18.72 -7.74
CA PHE A 499 16.84 18.94 -9.01
C PHE A 499 16.11 19.99 -9.85
N ASN A 500 16.08 21.22 -9.35
CA ASN A 500 15.25 22.29 -9.89
C ASN A 500 16.00 23.31 -10.78
N THR A 501 17.28 23.12 -11.04
CA THR A 501 18.08 23.96 -11.96
C THR A 501 18.59 23.15 -13.15
N PRO A 502 18.88 23.80 -14.31
CA PRO A 502 19.44 23.12 -15.47
C PRO A 502 20.72 22.31 -15.18
N GLU A 503 21.58 22.81 -14.29
CA GLU A 503 22.85 22.18 -13.91
C GLU A 503 22.60 20.89 -13.12
N LEU A 504 21.68 20.93 -12.15
CA LEU A 504 21.30 19.76 -11.35
C LEU A 504 20.62 18.69 -12.21
N ILE A 505 19.74 19.11 -13.12
CA ILE A 505 19.08 18.22 -14.09
C ILE A 505 20.12 17.55 -14.98
N ALA A 506 21.04 18.32 -15.57
CA ALA A 506 22.08 17.80 -16.45
C ALA A 506 22.99 16.79 -15.74
N ARG A 507 23.43 17.11 -14.51
CA ARG A 507 24.21 16.19 -13.66
C ARG A 507 23.45 14.90 -13.40
N ARG A 508 22.19 14.98 -12.98
CA ARG A 508 21.39 13.79 -12.66
C ARG A 508 21.18 12.89 -13.87
N ILE A 509 20.91 13.47 -15.04
CA ILE A 509 20.77 12.73 -16.30
C ILE A 509 22.05 11.99 -16.66
N GLN A 510 23.22 12.60 -16.46
CA GLN A 510 24.51 11.96 -16.71
C GLN A 510 24.75 10.76 -15.78
N GLU A 511 24.47 10.91 -14.48
CA GLU A 511 24.58 9.82 -13.49
C GLU A 511 23.66 8.65 -13.83
N LEU A 512 22.40 8.93 -14.15
CA LEU A 512 21.42 7.90 -14.55
C LEU A 512 21.90 7.11 -15.78
N LYS A 513 22.50 7.80 -16.76
CA LYS A 513 23.05 7.16 -17.95
C LYS A 513 24.29 6.31 -17.63
N ALA A 514 25.16 6.78 -16.74
CA ALA A 514 26.35 6.05 -16.29
C ALA A 514 25.97 4.76 -15.54
N ASP A 515 24.86 4.79 -14.80
CA ASP A 515 24.27 3.62 -14.14
C ASP A 515 23.43 2.73 -15.09
N ASN A 516 23.44 3.01 -16.40
CA ASN A 516 22.72 2.29 -17.45
C ASN A 516 21.18 2.27 -17.28
N PHE A 517 20.61 3.28 -16.61
CA PHE A 517 19.17 3.46 -16.59
C PHE A 517 18.69 4.20 -17.84
N ASN A 518 17.61 3.69 -18.45
CA ASN A 518 17.00 4.28 -19.63
C ASN A 518 15.49 4.50 -19.48
N VAL A 519 14.91 4.08 -18.37
CA VAL A 519 13.53 4.37 -17.98
C VAL A 519 13.55 4.88 -16.55
N ILE A 520 13.03 6.08 -16.31
CA ILE A 520 13.14 6.77 -15.03
C ILE A 520 11.75 7.03 -14.47
N LEU A 521 11.50 6.52 -13.26
CA LEU A 521 10.31 6.87 -12.51
C LEU A 521 10.50 8.19 -11.78
N THR A 522 9.57 9.12 -11.98
CA THR A 522 9.54 10.40 -11.26
C THR A 522 8.55 10.30 -10.09
N ASN A 523 9.01 10.60 -8.86
CA ASN A 523 8.22 10.48 -7.63
C ASN A 523 8.16 11.82 -6.89
N GLY A 524 7.18 11.94 -5.99
CA GLY A 524 7.01 13.12 -5.13
C GLY A 524 5.68 13.81 -5.37
N LEU A 525 5.13 14.45 -4.34
CA LEU A 525 3.80 15.06 -4.36
C LEU A 525 2.75 14.15 -5.03
N LEU A 526 2.76 12.84 -4.72
CA LEU A 526 2.13 11.80 -5.56
C LEU A 526 0.72 12.13 -6.05
N SER A 527 -0.14 12.67 -5.18
CA SER A 527 -1.46 13.17 -5.56
C SER A 527 -1.39 14.58 -6.17
N ARG A 528 -0.65 14.79 -7.26
CA ARG A 528 -0.31 16.16 -7.76
C ARG A 528 -1.52 17.03 -8.07
N HIS A 529 -2.59 16.43 -8.56
CA HIS A 529 -3.88 17.10 -8.78
C HIS A 529 -4.50 17.69 -7.50
N THR A 530 -4.07 17.26 -6.32
CA THR A 530 -4.50 17.79 -5.02
C THR A 530 -3.52 18.79 -4.42
N PHE A 531 -2.48 19.18 -5.15
CA PHE A 531 -1.51 20.22 -4.78
C PHE A 531 -1.52 21.36 -5.81
N PRO A 532 -2.65 22.07 -5.98
CA PRO A 532 -2.82 23.03 -7.07
C PRO A 532 -1.79 24.17 -7.08
N THR A 533 -1.23 24.52 -5.92
CA THR A 533 -0.20 25.57 -5.78
C THR A 533 1.18 25.13 -6.26
N HIS A 534 1.42 23.83 -6.40
CA HIS A 534 2.71 23.27 -6.85
C HIS A 534 2.68 22.77 -8.29
N LEU A 535 1.49 22.52 -8.85
CA LEU A 535 1.33 21.81 -10.11
C LEU A 535 2.17 22.39 -11.25
N GLN A 536 2.07 23.71 -11.49
CA GLN A 536 2.81 24.38 -12.57
C GLN A 536 4.33 24.23 -12.43
N ARG A 537 4.87 24.40 -11.21
CA ARG A 537 6.32 24.26 -10.95
C ARG A 537 6.79 22.84 -11.21
N VAL A 538 5.99 21.85 -10.78
CA VAL A 538 6.31 20.43 -10.97
C VAL A 538 6.26 20.05 -12.45
N GLU A 539 5.24 20.49 -13.17
CA GLU A 539 5.12 20.26 -14.61
C GLU A 539 6.28 20.86 -15.39
N GLN A 540 6.70 22.07 -15.02
CA GLN A 540 7.87 22.71 -15.62
C GLN A 540 9.14 21.87 -15.39
N ASN A 541 9.38 21.43 -14.14
CA ASN A 541 10.55 20.61 -13.82
C ASN A 541 10.56 19.27 -14.58
N LEU A 542 9.42 18.59 -14.67
CA LEU A 542 9.28 17.34 -15.43
C LEU A 542 9.54 17.58 -16.93
N ALA A 543 9.01 18.66 -17.49
CA ALA A 543 9.26 19.03 -18.88
C ALA A 543 10.75 19.29 -19.15
N ASP A 544 11.46 19.92 -18.21
CA ASP A 544 12.91 20.15 -18.29
C ASP A 544 13.70 18.84 -18.27
N PHE A 545 13.34 17.89 -17.39
CA PHE A 545 13.92 16.55 -17.37
C PHE A 545 13.69 15.79 -18.66
N VAL A 546 12.46 15.84 -19.18
CA VAL A 546 12.07 15.22 -20.46
C VAL A 546 12.93 15.78 -21.60
N ARG A 547 13.02 17.11 -21.72
CA ARG A 547 13.86 17.79 -22.73
C ARG A 547 15.34 17.40 -22.62
N ALA A 548 15.88 17.28 -21.41
CA ALA A 548 17.27 16.92 -21.19
C ALA A 548 17.56 15.41 -21.41
N GLY A 549 16.61 14.54 -21.06
CA GLY A 549 16.81 13.09 -21.08
C GLY A 549 16.51 12.43 -22.43
N HIS A 550 15.50 12.90 -23.17
CA HIS A 550 15.09 12.30 -24.45
C HIS A 550 16.23 12.18 -25.48
N PRO A 551 17.08 13.21 -25.72
CA PRO A 551 18.22 13.10 -26.63
C PRO A 551 19.26 12.04 -26.24
N ARG A 552 19.24 11.58 -24.97
CA ARG A 552 20.16 10.56 -24.44
C ARG A 552 19.53 9.17 -24.38
N GLY A 553 18.33 9.01 -24.96
CA GLY A 553 17.58 7.76 -25.00
C GLY A 553 16.95 7.38 -23.66
N ILE A 554 16.64 8.37 -22.81
CA ILE A 554 15.95 8.16 -21.52
C ILE A 554 14.45 8.40 -21.69
N LYS A 555 13.65 7.52 -21.10
CA LYS A 555 12.19 7.61 -21.02
C LYS A 555 11.75 7.95 -19.60
N PHE A 556 10.69 8.74 -19.48
CA PHE A 556 10.16 9.15 -18.17
C PHE A 556 8.78 8.59 -17.93
N VAL A 557 8.61 7.87 -16.82
CA VAL A 557 7.31 7.37 -16.36
C VAL A 557 6.97 8.08 -15.08
N ASP A 558 5.87 8.80 -15.08
CA ASP A 558 5.50 9.61 -13.93
C ASP A 558 4.72 8.83 -12.89
N HIS A 559 5.14 8.86 -11.63
CA HIS A 559 4.49 8.13 -10.53
C HIS A 559 3.62 9.10 -9.71
N GLN A 560 2.33 8.80 -9.65
CA GLN A 560 1.27 9.60 -9.04
C GLN A 560 0.33 8.75 -8.17
N ASP A 561 -0.62 9.41 -7.48
CA ASP A 561 -1.75 8.83 -6.73
C ASP A 561 -3.07 9.45 -7.25
N HIS A 562 -4.16 8.69 -7.18
CA HIS A 562 -5.51 9.12 -7.58
C HIS A 562 -6.43 9.56 -6.42
N SER A 563 -6.49 8.82 -5.31
CA SER A 563 -7.65 8.92 -4.38
C SER A 563 -7.34 9.40 -2.98
N LEU A 564 -6.08 9.40 -2.54
CA LEU A 564 -5.79 9.63 -1.12
C LEU A 564 -5.61 11.11 -0.78
N LEU A 565 -6.53 11.62 0.05
CA LEU A 565 -6.52 13.00 0.55
C LEU A 565 -5.92 13.04 1.96
N TRP A 566 -4.65 13.43 2.03
CA TRP A 566 -3.89 13.56 3.27
C TRP A 566 -4.06 14.95 3.89
N ASP A 567 -3.85 15.08 5.20
CA ASP A 567 -3.50 16.37 5.79
C ASP A 567 -2.03 16.71 5.49
N MET A 568 -1.73 16.85 4.20
CA MET A 568 -0.44 17.25 3.67
C MET A 568 -0.66 18.46 2.76
N ASP A 569 0.06 19.53 3.05
CA ASP A 569 -0.14 20.86 2.46
C ASP A 569 -1.63 21.26 2.38
N SER A 570 -2.27 21.21 1.21
CA SER A 570 -3.66 21.63 1.00
C SER A 570 -4.69 20.50 0.91
N GLY A 571 -4.33 19.24 1.21
CA GLY A 571 -5.20 18.09 0.93
C GLY A 571 -6.58 18.12 1.59
N PHE A 572 -6.70 18.53 2.86
CA PHE A 572 -8.02 18.68 3.50
C PHE A 572 -8.84 19.85 2.94
N ARG A 573 -8.20 20.93 2.45
CA ARG A 573 -8.90 22.00 1.72
C ARG A 573 -9.48 21.48 0.40
N VAL A 574 -8.72 20.64 -0.31
CA VAL A 574 -9.18 19.99 -1.54
C VAL A 574 -10.36 19.06 -1.25
N LEU A 575 -10.33 18.33 -0.13
CA LEU A 575 -11.43 17.46 0.30
C LEU A 575 -12.74 18.23 0.46
N VAL A 576 -12.75 19.30 1.27
CA VAL A 576 -13.98 20.08 1.56
C VAL A 576 -14.50 20.85 0.35
N ALA A 577 -13.64 21.15 -0.62
CA ALA A 577 -14.00 21.77 -1.88
C ALA A 577 -14.57 20.77 -2.91
N ASN A 578 -14.53 19.47 -2.65
CA ASN A 578 -14.89 18.43 -3.62
C ASN A 578 -15.81 17.34 -3.05
N MET A 579 -16.65 17.70 -2.07
CA MET A 579 -17.61 16.80 -1.43
C MET A 579 -18.46 15.92 -2.38
N PRO A 580 -18.93 16.40 -3.55
CA PRO A 580 -19.73 15.57 -4.47
C PRO A 580 -19.02 14.33 -5.03
N TYR A 581 -17.69 14.30 -4.97
CA TYR A 581 -16.86 13.27 -5.60
C TYR A 581 -16.27 12.27 -4.62
N LEU A 582 -16.50 12.45 -3.32
CA LEU A 582 -15.93 11.59 -2.28
C LEU A 582 -16.62 10.22 -2.25
N GLN A 583 -15.87 9.21 -1.82
CA GLN A 583 -16.46 7.89 -1.55
C GLN A 583 -17.41 7.99 -0.35
N GLN A 584 -18.50 7.21 -0.39
CA GLN A 584 -19.49 7.16 0.68
C GLN A 584 -19.67 5.73 1.19
N THR A 585 -19.96 5.53 2.46
CA THR A 585 -20.24 4.19 2.99
C THR A 585 -21.56 3.65 2.47
N ILE A 586 -21.64 2.34 2.21
CA ILE A 586 -22.86 1.67 1.76
C ILE A 586 -23.96 1.63 2.83
N ASP A 587 -23.59 1.66 4.11
CA ASP A 587 -24.46 1.45 5.27
C ASP A 587 -25.02 2.74 5.89
N GLY A 588 -24.37 3.89 5.66
CA GLY A 588 -24.76 5.17 6.23
C GLY A 588 -24.52 6.39 5.35
N GLN A 589 -24.01 6.20 4.13
CA GLN A 589 -23.66 7.27 3.19
C GLN A 589 -22.60 8.26 3.72
N LEU A 590 -21.81 7.85 4.71
CA LEU A 590 -20.79 8.70 5.33
C LEU A 590 -19.61 8.95 4.38
N SER A 591 -19.13 10.19 4.32
CA SER A 591 -18.06 10.58 3.41
C SER A 591 -16.69 10.07 3.86
N ALA A 592 -15.86 9.64 2.90
CA ALA A 592 -14.48 9.22 3.11
C ALA A 592 -13.48 10.34 2.84
N ARG A 593 -12.22 10.12 3.23
CA ARG A 593 -11.07 10.98 2.88
C ARG A 593 -10.47 10.61 1.52
N GLY A 594 -11.30 10.46 0.49
CA GLY A 594 -10.81 10.20 -0.85
C GLY A 594 -11.88 10.11 -1.93
N PHE A 595 -11.43 10.31 -3.16
CA PHE A 595 -12.30 10.38 -4.33
C PHE A 595 -12.80 9.02 -4.76
N CYS A 596 -14.03 8.98 -5.29
CA CYS A 596 -14.62 7.78 -5.84
C CYS A 596 -14.04 7.49 -7.25
N PRO A 597 -13.34 6.35 -7.45
CA PRO A 597 -12.76 6.01 -8.76
C PRO A 597 -13.83 5.66 -9.82
N SER A 598 -15.10 5.51 -9.42
CA SER A 598 -16.22 5.19 -10.30
C SER A 598 -17.20 6.34 -10.50
N ASN A 599 -17.00 7.50 -9.83
CA ASN A 599 -17.82 8.68 -10.05
C ASN A 599 -17.51 9.23 -11.46
N SER A 600 -18.54 9.30 -12.32
CA SER A 600 -18.35 9.59 -13.74
C SER A 600 -17.87 11.02 -13.99
N GLN A 601 -18.39 11.98 -13.23
CA GLN A 601 -18.02 13.38 -13.34
C GLN A 601 -16.60 13.64 -12.86
N TYR A 602 -16.23 13.05 -11.72
CA TYR A 602 -14.88 13.14 -11.20
C TYR A 602 -13.88 12.46 -12.13
N PHE A 603 -14.19 11.26 -12.63
CA PHE A 603 -13.32 10.54 -13.55
C PHE A 603 -13.05 11.37 -14.81
N ALA A 604 -14.06 12.04 -15.38
CA ALA A 604 -13.86 12.95 -16.51
C ALA A 604 -12.89 14.09 -16.19
N LYS A 605 -13.06 14.74 -15.02
CA LYS A 605 -12.14 15.81 -14.55
C LYS A 605 -10.71 15.31 -14.37
N TYR A 606 -10.54 14.15 -13.73
CA TYR A 606 -9.23 13.55 -13.51
C TYR A 606 -8.59 13.14 -14.83
N LEU A 607 -9.37 12.59 -15.75
CA LEU A 607 -8.92 12.20 -17.08
C LEU A 607 -8.41 13.41 -17.89
N ASP A 608 -9.12 14.53 -17.84
CA ASP A 608 -8.68 15.78 -18.48
C ASP A 608 -7.42 16.35 -17.84
N TYR A 609 -7.32 16.29 -16.50
CA TYR A 609 -6.10 16.65 -15.78
C TYR A 609 -4.89 15.82 -16.27
N ILE A 610 -5.01 14.48 -16.29
CA ILE A 610 -3.90 13.62 -16.72
C ILE A 610 -3.56 13.87 -18.19
N ALA A 611 -4.56 14.05 -19.07
CA ALA A 611 -4.30 14.36 -20.47
C ALA A 611 -3.50 15.66 -20.63
N ALA A 612 -3.91 16.73 -19.94
CA ALA A 612 -3.20 18.01 -19.94
C ALA A 612 -1.78 17.88 -19.36
N HIS A 613 -1.63 17.13 -18.25
CA HIS A 613 -0.35 16.88 -17.61
C HIS A 613 0.64 16.17 -18.55
N VAL A 614 0.18 15.14 -19.26
CA VAL A 614 1.01 14.42 -20.25
C VAL A 614 1.43 15.33 -21.40
N GLN A 615 0.54 16.22 -21.86
CA GLN A 615 0.84 17.18 -22.92
C GLN A 615 1.84 18.26 -22.46
N ALA A 616 1.69 18.77 -21.23
CA ALA A 616 2.55 19.81 -20.68
C ALA A 616 3.98 19.33 -20.40
N THR A 617 4.12 18.08 -19.96
CA THR A 617 5.42 17.53 -19.53
C THR A 617 6.13 16.72 -20.60
N GLY A 618 5.40 16.09 -21.52
CA GLY A 618 5.96 15.22 -22.55
C GLY A 618 6.40 13.84 -22.06
N ILE A 619 6.07 13.46 -20.81
CA ILE A 619 6.38 12.14 -20.22
C ILE A 619 5.90 10.97 -21.08
N ASP A 620 6.64 9.86 -21.06
CA ASP A 620 6.41 8.68 -21.91
C ASP A 620 5.42 7.67 -21.30
N GLY A 621 5.17 7.77 -20.00
CA GLY A 621 4.19 6.92 -19.32
C GLY A 621 3.78 7.45 -17.95
N ILE A 622 2.86 6.73 -17.32
CA ILE A 622 2.42 7.01 -15.95
C ILE A 622 2.25 5.73 -15.14
N MET A 623 2.42 5.84 -13.83
CA MET A 623 2.03 4.89 -12.81
C MET A 623 1.14 5.65 -11.83
N ILE A 624 -0.08 5.17 -11.60
CA ILE A 624 -1.01 5.82 -10.67
C ILE A 624 -1.33 4.82 -9.55
N ASP A 625 -0.86 5.10 -8.35
CA ASP A 625 -1.20 4.39 -7.14
C ASP A 625 -2.61 4.78 -6.68
N GLU A 626 -3.22 3.89 -5.90
CA GLU A 626 -4.46 4.16 -5.16
C GLU A 626 -5.66 4.55 -6.01
N VAL A 627 -5.70 4.07 -7.25
CA VAL A 627 -6.95 3.88 -7.99
C VAL A 627 -7.72 2.73 -7.32
N CYS A 628 -8.46 3.03 -6.25
CA CYS A 628 -9.13 2.00 -5.44
C CYS A 628 -10.33 2.50 -4.62
N PHE A 629 -11.07 1.55 -4.05
CA PHE A 629 -12.07 1.79 -3.02
C PHE A 629 -11.44 1.73 -1.62
N HIS A 630 -11.90 2.57 -0.68
CA HIS A 630 -11.25 2.67 0.63
C HIS A 630 -11.58 1.52 1.60
N GLY A 631 -12.33 0.50 1.19
CA GLY A 631 -12.65 -0.64 2.03
C GLY A 631 -13.92 -1.36 1.62
N LEU A 632 -14.32 -2.37 2.40
CA LEU A 632 -15.53 -3.14 2.15
C LEU A 632 -16.80 -2.28 2.22
N LYS A 633 -16.80 -1.22 3.04
CA LYS A 633 -17.93 -0.28 3.13
C LYS A 633 -18.03 0.67 1.95
N PHE A 634 -17.02 0.75 1.08
CA PHE A 634 -16.98 1.74 0.00
C PHE A 634 -17.06 1.08 -1.39
N CYS A 635 -17.50 1.79 -2.43
CA CYS A 635 -18.19 3.06 -2.38
C CYS A 635 -19.69 2.84 -2.61
N GLY A 636 -20.52 3.28 -1.67
CA GLY A 636 -21.98 3.24 -1.74
C GLY A 636 -22.63 4.55 -2.19
N CYS A 637 -21.89 5.46 -2.82
CA CYS A 637 -22.45 6.71 -3.33
C CYS A 637 -23.52 6.46 -4.41
N ALA A 638 -24.35 7.46 -4.67
CA ALA A 638 -25.41 7.39 -5.67
C ALA A 638 -24.91 6.90 -7.04
N ASP A 639 -23.81 7.46 -7.54
CA ASP A 639 -23.23 7.08 -8.84
C ASP A 639 -22.86 5.58 -8.90
N CYS A 640 -22.23 5.06 -7.86
CA CYS A 640 -21.87 3.64 -7.80
C CYS A 640 -23.11 2.74 -7.75
N ARG A 641 -24.13 3.11 -6.95
CA ARG A 641 -25.38 2.34 -6.84
C ARG A 641 -26.12 2.30 -8.19
N GLN A 642 -26.21 3.44 -8.87
CA GLN A 642 -26.84 3.54 -10.19
C GLN A 642 -26.06 2.76 -11.25
N ALA A 643 -24.73 2.91 -11.30
CA ALA A 643 -23.89 2.21 -12.26
C ALA A 643 -23.91 0.69 -12.06
N PHE A 644 -23.88 0.21 -10.81
CA PHE A 644 -24.05 -1.22 -10.52
C PHE A 644 -25.41 -1.74 -10.98
N THR A 645 -26.47 -0.97 -10.76
CA THR A 645 -27.83 -1.33 -11.22
C THR A 645 -27.91 -1.41 -12.74
N ALA A 646 -27.32 -0.43 -13.43
CA ALA A 646 -27.29 -0.41 -14.89
C ALA A 646 -26.53 -1.63 -15.46
N ASP A 647 -25.33 -1.90 -14.94
CA ASP A 647 -24.44 -2.96 -15.42
C ASP A 647 -24.94 -4.36 -15.09
N SER A 648 -25.46 -4.57 -13.87
CA SER A 648 -25.79 -5.90 -13.35
C SER A 648 -27.28 -6.26 -13.42
N GLY A 649 -28.16 -5.25 -13.44
CA GLY A 649 -29.60 -5.42 -13.22
C GLY A 649 -29.99 -5.62 -11.74
N TRP A 650 -29.04 -5.69 -10.82
CA TRP A 650 -29.27 -5.84 -9.38
C TRP A 650 -29.05 -4.53 -8.63
N GLN A 651 -29.70 -4.36 -7.48
CA GLN A 651 -29.57 -3.17 -6.64
C GLN A 651 -28.79 -3.50 -5.37
N LEU A 652 -28.05 -2.53 -4.83
CA LEU A 652 -27.51 -2.67 -3.47
C LEU A 652 -28.60 -2.36 -2.45
N PRO A 653 -28.70 -3.10 -1.33
CA PRO A 653 -29.62 -2.78 -0.26
C PRO A 653 -29.41 -1.34 0.25
N ALA A 654 -30.51 -0.67 0.56
CA ALA A 654 -30.52 0.55 1.37
C ALA A 654 -30.80 0.25 2.86
N ASP A 655 -31.21 -0.99 3.18
CA ASP A 655 -31.34 -1.49 4.54
C ASP A 655 -29.94 -1.83 5.06
N GLU A 656 -29.41 -1.03 5.99
CA GLU A 656 -28.10 -1.23 6.60
C GLU A 656 -28.03 -2.52 7.43
N CYS A 657 -29.17 -3.11 7.78
CA CYS A 657 -29.28 -4.39 8.48
C CYS A 657 -29.43 -5.58 7.52
N SER A 658 -29.37 -5.38 6.20
CA SER A 658 -29.53 -6.47 5.23
C SER A 658 -28.48 -7.58 5.44
N PRO A 659 -28.89 -8.86 5.48
CA PRO A 659 -27.98 -10.00 5.65
C PRO A 659 -27.10 -10.26 4.41
N ASP A 660 -27.37 -9.58 3.30
CA ASP A 660 -26.54 -9.63 2.09
C ASP A 660 -25.32 -8.72 2.19
N LEU A 661 -25.42 -7.59 2.89
CA LEU A 661 -24.30 -6.66 3.03
C LEU A 661 -23.18 -7.33 3.83
N PHE A 662 -21.94 -7.19 3.35
CA PHE A 662 -20.74 -7.77 3.95
C PHE A 662 -20.72 -9.30 4.05
N ASN A 663 -21.68 -9.99 3.44
CA ASN A 663 -21.80 -11.44 3.48
C ASN A 663 -21.15 -12.08 2.24
N LYS A 664 -20.00 -12.73 2.44
CA LYS A 664 -19.24 -13.40 1.35
C LYS A 664 -19.99 -14.57 0.71
N GLU A 665 -20.98 -15.12 1.42
CA GLU A 665 -21.84 -16.19 0.92
C GLU A 665 -23.04 -15.66 0.12
N SER A 666 -23.34 -14.36 0.19
CA SER A 666 -24.36 -13.72 -0.63
C SER A 666 -23.90 -13.58 -2.08
N ALA A 667 -24.73 -14.03 -3.03
CA ALA A 667 -24.49 -13.84 -4.46
C ALA A 667 -24.45 -12.34 -4.82
N LEU A 668 -25.32 -11.53 -4.22
CA LEU A 668 -25.36 -10.08 -4.41
C LEU A 668 -24.05 -9.42 -4.00
N TRP A 669 -23.53 -9.77 -2.82
CA TRP A 669 -22.29 -9.21 -2.34
C TRP A 669 -21.09 -9.63 -3.19
N ARG A 670 -21.02 -10.89 -3.63
CA ARG A 670 -19.97 -11.33 -4.56
C ARG A 670 -20.03 -10.59 -5.89
N ALA A 671 -21.24 -10.42 -6.46
CA ALA A 671 -21.45 -9.67 -7.69
C ALA A 671 -21.00 -8.21 -7.54
N TRP A 672 -21.34 -7.56 -6.43
CA TRP A 672 -20.89 -6.20 -6.10
C TRP A 672 -19.36 -6.08 -6.02
N LEU A 673 -18.69 -7.01 -5.33
CA LEU A 673 -17.22 -7.01 -5.22
C LEU A 673 -16.55 -7.22 -6.59
N ARG A 674 -17.09 -8.08 -7.45
CA ARG A 674 -16.59 -8.27 -8.82
C ARG A 674 -16.84 -7.05 -9.70
N TRP A 675 -18.01 -6.43 -9.57
CA TRP A 675 -18.32 -5.20 -10.27
C TRP A 675 -17.34 -4.08 -9.91
N ARG A 676 -17.03 -3.91 -8.61
CA ARG A 676 -15.97 -2.98 -8.17
C ARG A 676 -14.62 -3.26 -8.85
N GLN A 677 -14.21 -4.52 -8.93
CA GLN A 677 -12.97 -4.88 -9.63
C GLN A 677 -13.03 -4.50 -11.12
N LYS A 678 -14.16 -4.78 -11.79
CA LYS A 678 -14.42 -4.39 -13.18
C LYS A 678 -14.34 -2.88 -13.37
N ARG A 679 -14.90 -2.07 -12.45
CA ARG A 679 -14.84 -0.59 -12.52
C ARG A 679 -13.41 -0.05 -12.46
N LEU A 680 -12.53 -0.66 -11.68
CA LEU A 680 -11.12 -0.27 -11.71
C LEU A 680 -10.45 -0.68 -13.02
N GLY A 681 -10.81 -1.84 -13.60
CA GLY A 681 -10.36 -2.21 -14.95
C GLY A 681 -10.82 -1.22 -16.03
N ASP A 682 -12.07 -0.74 -15.94
CA ASP A 682 -12.61 0.27 -16.84
C ASP A 682 -11.87 1.61 -16.72
N PHE A 683 -11.54 2.03 -15.49
CA PHE A 683 -10.74 3.24 -15.25
C PHE A 683 -9.45 3.20 -16.07
N TRP A 684 -8.70 2.10 -15.99
CA TRP A 684 -7.43 1.95 -16.70
C TRP A 684 -7.62 1.89 -18.22
N TYR A 685 -8.64 1.16 -18.69
CA TYR A 685 -8.98 1.08 -20.10
C TYR A 685 -9.30 2.46 -20.69
N HIS A 686 -10.22 3.21 -20.08
CA HIS A 686 -10.63 4.51 -20.59
C HIS A 686 -9.53 5.58 -20.47
N LEU A 687 -8.74 5.55 -19.40
CA LEU A 687 -7.57 6.42 -19.26
C LEU A 687 -6.59 6.21 -20.43
N LYS A 688 -6.28 4.95 -20.71
CA LYS A 688 -5.37 4.58 -21.80
C LYS A 688 -5.90 5.01 -23.16
N GLU A 689 -7.16 4.71 -23.46
CA GLU A 689 -7.78 5.07 -24.74
C GLU A 689 -7.78 6.58 -24.98
N ARG A 690 -8.05 7.38 -23.94
CA ARG A 690 -7.97 8.84 -24.04
C ARG A 690 -6.58 9.33 -24.43
N ILE A 691 -5.54 8.86 -23.75
CA ILE A 691 -4.16 9.33 -23.99
C ILE A 691 -3.67 8.90 -25.38
N ARG A 692 -4.06 7.69 -25.84
CA ARG A 692 -3.69 7.17 -27.17
C ARG A 692 -4.15 8.05 -28.32
N THR A 693 -5.19 8.88 -28.13
CA THR A 693 -5.66 9.82 -29.16
C THR A 693 -4.61 10.86 -29.56
N PHE A 694 -3.63 11.17 -28.69
CA PHE A 694 -2.55 12.12 -28.98
C PHE A 694 -1.14 11.58 -28.68
N LYS A 695 -1.01 10.45 -27.95
CA LYS A 695 0.26 9.77 -27.68
C LYS A 695 0.09 8.25 -27.73
N PRO A 696 0.10 7.63 -28.92
CA PRO A 696 -0.20 6.20 -29.09
C PRO A 696 0.78 5.26 -28.39
N ASP A 697 2.05 5.68 -28.23
CA ASP A 697 3.11 4.91 -27.59
C ASP A 697 3.22 5.13 -26.07
N PHE A 698 2.30 5.90 -25.48
CA PHE A 698 2.29 6.15 -24.03
C PHE A 698 2.15 4.84 -23.27
N VAL A 699 2.81 4.67 -22.11
CA VAL A 699 2.68 3.44 -21.29
C VAL A 699 1.99 3.70 -19.97
N ILE A 700 1.17 2.75 -19.53
CA ILE A 700 0.68 2.70 -18.14
C ILE A 700 1.41 1.56 -17.42
N MET A 701 2.14 1.91 -16.37
CA MET A 701 2.75 0.95 -15.46
C MET A 701 1.86 0.76 -14.22
N GLY A 702 1.93 -0.41 -13.58
CA GLY A 702 1.39 -0.57 -12.24
C GLY A 702 1.81 -1.85 -11.57
N TYR A 703 1.65 -1.91 -10.26
CA TYR A 703 2.07 -3.05 -9.46
C TYR A 703 1.06 -3.41 -8.37
N THR A 704 1.33 -4.53 -7.71
CA THR A 704 0.76 -4.93 -6.42
C THR A 704 1.92 -5.29 -5.49
N THR A 705 1.68 -5.61 -4.23
CA THR A 705 2.67 -6.36 -3.44
C THR A 705 2.57 -7.87 -3.77
N HIS A 706 3.58 -8.67 -3.42
CA HIS A 706 3.45 -10.13 -3.47
C HIS A 706 2.26 -10.68 -2.67
N TYR A 707 1.81 -9.94 -1.65
CA TYR A 707 0.59 -10.32 -0.92
C TYR A 707 -0.64 -10.32 -1.82
N GLY A 708 -0.67 -9.57 -2.93
CA GLY A 708 -1.74 -9.68 -3.92
C GLY A 708 -1.88 -11.08 -4.56
N MET A 709 -0.86 -11.94 -4.48
CA MET A 709 -0.96 -13.35 -4.88
C MET A 709 -1.52 -14.25 -3.75
N THR A 710 -1.31 -13.88 -2.49
CA THR A 710 -1.56 -14.76 -1.34
C THR A 710 -2.70 -14.30 -0.43
N SER A 711 -3.15 -13.05 -0.57
CA SER A 711 -4.25 -12.44 0.17
C SER A 711 -5.35 -11.97 -0.78
N ARG A 712 -6.52 -11.67 -0.18
CA ARG A 712 -7.70 -11.16 -0.88
C ARG A 712 -7.96 -9.69 -0.54
N ASP A 713 -7.02 -9.05 0.14
CA ASP A 713 -7.25 -7.73 0.72
C ASP A 713 -7.45 -6.69 -0.37
N ALA A 714 -6.53 -6.61 -1.34
CA ALA A 714 -6.67 -5.68 -2.45
C ALA A 714 -7.94 -5.95 -3.29
N SER A 715 -8.19 -7.20 -3.66
CA SER A 715 -9.32 -7.56 -4.53
C SER A 715 -10.68 -7.35 -3.87
N TRP A 716 -10.83 -7.67 -2.58
CA TRP A 716 -12.09 -7.51 -1.85
C TRP A 716 -12.25 -6.16 -1.19
N TRP A 717 -11.25 -5.67 -0.46
CA TRP A 717 -11.37 -4.41 0.27
C TRP A 717 -11.24 -3.22 -0.65
N GLN A 718 -10.33 -3.27 -1.62
CA GLN A 718 -9.98 -2.12 -2.45
C GLN A 718 -10.50 -2.21 -3.89
N GLY A 719 -10.98 -3.38 -4.32
CA GLY A 719 -11.33 -3.64 -5.72
C GLY A 719 -10.12 -3.85 -6.62
N GLY A 720 -8.90 -3.72 -6.11
CA GLY A 720 -7.65 -3.85 -6.84
C GLY A 720 -7.36 -5.30 -7.24
N SER A 721 -7.95 -5.76 -8.35
CA SER A 721 -7.59 -7.02 -8.99
C SER A 721 -6.58 -6.77 -10.10
N MET A 722 -5.48 -7.52 -10.10
CA MET A 722 -4.45 -7.36 -11.14
C MET A 722 -4.93 -7.81 -12.51
N GLU A 723 -5.74 -8.86 -12.59
CA GLU A 723 -6.35 -9.32 -13.85
C GLU A 723 -7.29 -8.27 -14.47
N GLN A 724 -7.97 -7.48 -13.65
CA GLN A 724 -8.75 -6.34 -14.15
C GLN A 724 -7.86 -5.15 -14.50
N SER A 725 -6.86 -4.85 -13.67
CA SER A 725 -5.96 -3.73 -13.89
C SER A 725 -5.10 -3.90 -15.14
N THR A 726 -4.75 -5.14 -15.51
CA THR A 726 -3.96 -5.37 -16.71
C THR A 726 -4.71 -4.89 -17.94
N ARG A 727 -6.04 -4.84 -17.99
CA ARG A 727 -6.83 -4.40 -19.16
C ARG A 727 -6.36 -3.08 -19.78
N GLY A 728 -5.84 -2.14 -19.00
CA GLY A 728 -5.22 -0.91 -19.50
C GLY A 728 -3.72 -0.73 -19.22
N LYS A 729 -3.11 -1.60 -18.40
CA LYS A 729 -1.67 -1.51 -18.03
C LYS A 729 -0.79 -2.25 -19.04
N ASP A 730 0.33 -1.63 -19.39
CA ASP A 730 1.34 -2.17 -20.31
C ASP A 730 2.54 -2.77 -19.58
N PHE A 731 2.82 -2.36 -18.34
CA PHE A 731 3.85 -2.97 -17.48
C PHE A 731 3.24 -3.33 -16.15
N VAL A 732 3.44 -4.58 -15.73
CA VAL A 732 2.86 -5.09 -14.49
C VAL A 732 3.98 -5.54 -13.56
N GLY A 733 3.95 -5.15 -12.29
CA GLY A 733 5.02 -5.52 -11.37
C GLY A 733 4.58 -5.92 -9.99
N THR A 734 5.56 -6.27 -9.15
CA THR A 734 5.33 -6.41 -7.71
C THR A 734 6.35 -5.67 -6.87
N GLU A 735 5.90 -5.13 -5.74
CA GLU A 735 6.77 -4.76 -4.62
C GLU A 735 7.17 -6.02 -3.83
N ILE A 736 8.48 -6.20 -3.66
CA ILE A 736 9.05 -7.30 -2.88
C ILE A 736 9.11 -6.88 -1.40
N MET A 737 8.22 -7.45 -0.58
CA MET A 737 7.88 -6.93 0.75
C MET A 737 8.84 -7.37 1.85
N THR A 738 9.59 -8.45 1.65
CA THR A 738 10.48 -8.98 2.68
C THR A 738 11.55 -7.96 3.13
N ARG A 739 12.02 -7.09 2.22
CA ARG A 739 13.20 -6.22 2.37
C ARG A 739 14.55 -6.95 2.55
N ASN A 740 14.54 -8.27 2.78
CA ASN A 740 15.69 -9.17 2.68
C ASN A 740 15.33 -10.37 1.80
N ILE A 741 15.45 -10.15 0.48
CA ILE A 741 15.10 -11.12 -0.57
C ILE A 741 15.92 -12.41 -0.42
N TYR A 742 17.19 -12.27 -0.03
CA TYR A 742 18.12 -13.39 0.13
C TYR A 742 17.67 -14.37 1.23
N ALA A 743 17.18 -13.87 2.36
CA ALA A 743 16.65 -14.70 3.45
C ALA A 743 15.35 -15.45 3.06
N ASN A 744 14.63 -14.97 2.05
CA ASN A 744 13.32 -15.48 1.64
C ASN A 744 13.32 -16.04 0.20
N TYR A 745 14.50 -16.38 -0.34
CA TYR A 745 14.69 -16.69 -1.76
C TYR A 745 13.70 -17.74 -2.29
N ARG A 746 13.43 -18.78 -1.49
CA ARG A 746 12.51 -19.88 -1.82
C ARG A 746 11.10 -19.38 -2.11
N ALA A 747 10.56 -18.54 -1.23
CA ALA A 747 9.21 -18.00 -1.38
C ALA A 747 9.17 -16.96 -2.51
N VAL A 748 10.18 -16.08 -2.57
CA VAL A 748 10.20 -14.99 -3.54
C VAL A 748 10.34 -15.50 -4.97
N MET A 749 11.16 -16.55 -5.23
CA MET A 749 11.27 -17.19 -6.55
C MET A 749 9.90 -17.61 -7.09
N SER A 750 9.13 -18.40 -6.32
CA SER A 750 7.81 -18.86 -6.75
C SER A 750 6.79 -17.73 -6.87
N LEU A 751 6.85 -16.70 -6.02
CA LEU A 751 5.98 -15.52 -6.14
C LEU A 751 6.27 -14.71 -7.40
N ARG A 752 7.55 -14.58 -7.78
CA ARG A 752 7.96 -13.91 -9.02
C ARG A 752 7.61 -14.74 -10.26
N GLN A 753 7.76 -16.06 -10.22
CA GLN A 753 7.25 -16.97 -11.25
C GLN A 753 5.73 -16.85 -11.40
N ALA A 754 4.98 -16.81 -10.29
CA ALA A 754 3.53 -16.61 -10.31
C ALA A 754 3.14 -15.27 -10.93
N MET A 755 3.92 -14.20 -10.71
CA MET A 755 3.71 -12.91 -11.39
C MET A 755 3.91 -13.00 -12.91
N GLY A 756 4.81 -13.89 -13.36
CA GLY A 756 5.03 -14.21 -14.78
C GLY A 756 3.77 -14.68 -15.52
N GLN A 757 2.69 -15.04 -14.82
CA GLN A 757 1.41 -15.43 -15.43
C GLN A 757 0.91 -14.44 -16.49
N TYR A 758 1.11 -13.13 -16.30
CA TYR A 758 0.65 -12.11 -17.25
C TYR A 758 1.55 -12.02 -18.49
N GLN A 759 2.85 -12.31 -18.36
CA GLN A 759 3.76 -12.45 -19.48
C GLN A 759 3.35 -13.63 -20.36
N HIS A 760 3.12 -14.79 -19.76
CA HIS A 760 2.84 -16.01 -20.51
C HIS A 760 1.39 -16.10 -21.01
N SER A 761 0.46 -15.37 -20.39
CA SER A 761 -0.95 -15.37 -20.81
C SER A 761 -1.31 -14.22 -21.77
N ALA A 762 -0.67 -13.06 -21.62
CA ALA A 762 -1.03 -11.83 -22.34
C ALA A 762 0.16 -11.10 -22.99
N GLY A 763 1.38 -11.66 -22.94
CA GLY A 763 2.57 -11.04 -23.51
C GLY A 763 3.04 -9.78 -22.77
N LEU A 764 2.56 -9.56 -21.53
CA LEU A 764 2.82 -8.33 -20.81
C LEU A 764 4.22 -8.30 -20.17
N PRO A 765 4.93 -7.16 -20.27
CA PRO A 765 6.11 -6.84 -19.46
C PRO A 765 5.91 -7.02 -17.96
N ILE A 766 6.85 -7.72 -17.32
CA ILE A 766 6.88 -7.91 -15.88
C ILE A 766 8.08 -7.18 -15.28
N TYR A 767 7.86 -6.46 -14.19
CA TYR A 767 8.95 -5.90 -13.38
C TYR A 767 8.84 -6.27 -11.90
N GLY A 768 9.96 -6.19 -11.18
CA GLY A 768 10.02 -6.37 -9.73
C GLY A 768 10.69 -5.17 -9.08
N LEU A 769 10.02 -4.54 -8.11
CA LEU A 769 10.59 -3.47 -7.32
C LEU A 769 11.51 -4.06 -6.24
N VAL A 770 12.81 -3.85 -6.41
CA VAL A 770 13.84 -4.26 -5.47
C VAL A 770 14.15 -3.10 -4.53
N TYR A 771 13.44 -3.06 -3.41
CA TYR A 771 13.62 -2.06 -2.36
C TYR A 771 14.06 -2.74 -1.06
N THR A 772 15.38 -2.85 -0.86
CA THR A 772 15.99 -3.59 0.25
C THR A 772 16.19 -2.70 1.48
N ALA A 773 16.28 -3.31 2.66
CA ALA A 773 16.56 -2.55 3.87
C ALA A 773 17.93 -1.84 3.78
N GLY A 774 17.91 -0.51 3.94
CA GLY A 774 19.13 0.32 3.90
C GLY A 774 19.81 0.44 2.53
N PHE A 775 19.16 0.00 1.44
CA PHE A 775 19.75 -0.05 0.09
C PHE A 775 21.06 -0.85 0.04
N ASN A 776 21.09 -2.03 0.68
CA ASN A 776 22.27 -2.90 0.69
C ASN A 776 22.54 -3.49 -0.72
N TRP A 777 23.76 -3.32 -1.22
CA TRP A 777 24.16 -3.70 -2.59
C TRP A 777 24.00 -5.18 -2.90
N ASP A 778 24.41 -6.07 -1.99
CA ASP A 778 24.35 -7.52 -2.22
C ASP A 778 22.91 -8.02 -2.28
N LEU A 779 22.02 -7.47 -1.44
CA LEU A 779 20.58 -7.77 -1.50
C LEU A 779 19.94 -7.21 -2.79
N MET A 780 20.37 -6.04 -3.25
CA MET A 780 19.89 -5.44 -4.51
C MET A 780 20.33 -6.26 -5.71
N TYR A 781 21.61 -6.68 -5.74
CA TYR A 781 22.14 -7.56 -6.77
C TYR A 781 21.37 -8.88 -6.80
N PHE A 782 21.14 -9.54 -5.66
CA PHE A 782 20.35 -10.77 -5.62
C PHE A 782 18.91 -10.57 -6.13
N GLY A 783 18.26 -9.47 -5.74
CA GLY A 783 16.93 -9.12 -6.24
C GLY A 783 16.89 -8.88 -7.75
N TRP A 784 17.88 -8.17 -8.30
CA TRP A 784 18.04 -7.99 -9.74
C TRP A 784 18.26 -9.32 -10.46
N ALA A 785 19.15 -10.17 -9.95
CA ALA A 785 19.50 -11.45 -10.57
C ALA A 785 18.28 -12.38 -10.60
N LEU A 786 17.48 -12.39 -9.53
CA LEU A 786 16.24 -13.16 -9.44
C LEU A 786 15.20 -12.71 -10.47
N ASN A 787 15.03 -11.39 -10.67
CA ASN A 787 14.15 -10.89 -11.73
C ASN A 787 14.72 -11.23 -13.12
N ASN A 788 16.03 -11.01 -13.33
CA ASN A 788 16.70 -11.24 -14.60
C ASN A 788 16.62 -12.71 -15.05
N MET A 789 16.82 -13.66 -14.13
CA MET A 789 16.68 -15.09 -14.41
C MET A 789 15.25 -15.56 -14.67
N LEU A 790 14.25 -14.72 -14.43
CA LEU A 790 12.86 -14.99 -14.76
C LEU A 790 12.40 -14.24 -16.03
N GLY A 791 13.31 -13.55 -16.72
CA GLY A 791 12.98 -12.70 -17.87
C GLY A 791 12.22 -11.43 -17.49
N GLN A 792 12.44 -10.92 -16.27
CA GLN A 792 11.70 -9.80 -15.70
C GLN A 792 12.63 -8.60 -15.46
N THR A 793 12.11 -7.40 -15.69
CA THR A 793 12.86 -6.16 -15.44
C THR A 793 12.92 -5.84 -13.95
N THR A 794 13.97 -5.16 -13.50
CA THR A 794 14.04 -4.62 -12.13
C THR A 794 13.71 -3.14 -12.14
N TRP A 795 12.79 -2.72 -11.27
CA TRP A 795 12.73 -1.33 -10.83
C TRP A 795 13.57 -1.20 -9.57
N GLU A 796 14.61 -0.38 -9.67
CA GLU A 796 15.51 -0.09 -8.58
C GLU A 796 15.22 1.30 -8.00
N THR A 797 14.97 1.36 -6.68
CA THR A 797 14.92 2.63 -5.96
C THR A 797 16.33 3.16 -5.75
N THR A 798 16.62 4.33 -6.32
CA THR A 798 17.98 4.90 -6.31
C THR A 798 18.29 5.53 -4.96
N GLY A 799 19.31 5.03 -4.28
CA GLY A 799 19.85 5.65 -3.06
C GLY A 799 21.36 5.54 -2.89
N ARG A 800 22.02 4.68 -3.68
CA ARG A 800 23.47 4.46 -3.65
C ARG A 800 24.02 4.12 -5.04
N HIS A 801 25.24 4.59 -5.32
CA HIS A 801 26.04 4.13 -6.45
C HIS A 801 26.70 2.78 -6.12
N CYS A 802 27.16 2.07 -7.16
CA CYS A 802 27.96 0.86 -6.97
C CYS A 802 29.23 1.18 -6.18
N LEU A 803 29.53 0.36 -5.17
CA LEU A 803 30.77 0.48 -4.41
C LEU A 803 31.97 -0.01 -5.26
N PRO A 804 33.18 0.56 -5.10
CA PRO A 804 34.35 0.17 -5.90
C PRO A 804 34.76 -1.30 -5.80
N ASP A 805 34.46 -1.96 -4.68
CA ASP A 805 34.80 -3.37 -4.39
C ASP A 805 33.70 -4.37 -4.81
N LYS A 806 32.59 -3.87 -5.38
CA LYS A 806 31.42 -4.68 -5.73
C LYS A 806 31.24 -4.78 -7.25
N SER A 807 30.70 -5.92 -7.70
CA SER A 807 30.27 -6.12 -9.08
C SER A 807 29.13 -5.16 -9.43
N ASN A 808 29.26 -4.43 -10.54
CA ASN A 808 28.20 -3.55 -11.03
C ASN A 808 27.26 -4.29 -11.97
N TYR A 809 26.27 -4.99 -11.41
CA TYR A 809 25.27 -5.74 -12.17
C TYR A 809 24.44 -4.88 -13.12
N ARG A 810 24.33 -3.57 -12.89
CA ARG A 810 23.57 -2.65 -13.77
C ARG A 810 24.17 -2.56 -15.17
N LEU A 811 25.46 -2.86 -15.32
CA LEU A 811 26.17 -2.86 -16.61
C LEU A 811 26.10 -4.21 -17.35
N PHE A 812 25.51 -5.25 -16.74
CA PHE A 812 25.34 -6.56 -17.38
C PHE A 812 24.14 -6.55 -18.32
N THR A 813 24.35 -6.02 -19.53
CA THR A 813 23.35 -5.89 -20.59
C THR A 813 23.46 -7.01 -21.62
N ALA A 814 22.52 -7.07 -22.57
CA ALA A 814 22.54 -8.05 -23.66
C ALA A 814 23.82 -7.95 -24.53
N ASP A 815 24.39 -6.75 -24.64
CA ASP A 815 25.66 -6.49 -25.34
C ASP A 815 26.87 -7.02 -24.56
N ASN A 816 26.73 -7.16 -23.23
CA ASN A 816 27.75 -7.68 -22.33
C ASN A 816 27.47 -9.14 -21.90
N GLY A 817 26.76 -9.91 -22.74
CA GLY A 817 26.51 -11.34 -22.55
C GLY A 817 25.23 -11.71 -21.79
N ASN A 818 24.50 -10.74 -21.23
CA ASN A 818 23.20 -11.02 -20.61
C ASN A 818 22.16 -11.47 -21.65
N MET A 819 21.03 -12.00 -21.17
CA MET A 819 19.89 -12.40 -22.00
C MET A 819 19.08 -11.17 -22.46
N ALA A 820 18.61 -11.20 -23.71
CA ALA A 820 17.58 -10.28 -24.18
C ALA A 820 16.22 -10.68 -23.59
N MET A 821 15.95 -10.26 -22.34
CA MET A 821 14.85 -10.76 -21.50
C MET A 821 13.46 -10.83 -22.15
N ARG A 822 13.19 -10.00 -23.17
CA ARG A 822 11.89 -9.91 -23.82
C ARG A 822 11.76 -10.68 -25.13
N GLU A 823 12.89 -11.03 -25.72
CA GLU A 823 12.96 -11.84 -26.93
C GLU A 823 13.26 -13.30 -26.60
N ALA A 824 13.85 -13.53 -25.42
CA ALA A 824 14.13 -14.87 -24.93
C ALA A 824 12.86 -15.64 -24.57
N GLU A 825 12.83 -16.92 -24.93
CA GLU A 825 11.70 -17.81 -24.66
C GLU A 825 12.05 -18.81 -23.56
N PRO A 826 11.21 -18.97 -22.52
CA PRO A 826 11.45 -20.00 -21.50
C PRO A 826 11.46 -21.40 -22.12
N VAL A 827 12.45 -22.21 -21.74
CA VAL A 827 12.52 -23.62 -22.14
C VAL A 827 11.90 -24.47 -21.04
N THR A 828 10.63 -24.81 -21.19
CA THR A 828 9.89 -25.67 -20.25
C THR A 828 8.75 -26.40 -20.96
N SER A 829 8.39 -27.58 -20.44
CA SER A 829 7.20 -28.34 -20.84
C SER A 829 6.04 -28.21 -19.83
N VAL A 830 6.21 -27.41 -18.77
CA VAL A 830 5.32 -27.39 -17.60
C VAL A 830 4.69 -26.01 -17.41
N ALA A 831 3.35 -25.97 -17.41
CA ALA A 831 2.56 -24.81 -17.03
C ALA A 831 1.75 -25.06 -15.75
N MET A 832 1.65 -24.04 -14.91
CA MET A 832 0.82 -24.03 -13.71
C MET A 832 -0.27 -22.97 -13.82
N LEU A 833 -1.53 -23.32 -13.59
CA LEU A 833 -2.61 -22.35 -13.55
C LEU A 833 -2.59 -21.56 -12.23
N PHE A 834 -2.53 -20.24 -12.32
CA PHE A 834 -2.84 -19.31 -11.24
C PHE A 834 -4.25 -18.72 -11.43
N SER A 835 -5.26 -19.32 -10.79
CA SER A 835 -6.64 -18.83 -10.83
C SER A 835 -6.87 -17.69 -9.82
N ASN A 836 -6.88 -16.44 -10.31
CA ASN A 836 -7.22 -15.26 -9.51
C ASN A 836 -8.62 -15.37 -8.88
N GLN A 837 -9.57 -15.96 -9.60
CA GLN A 837 -10.92 -16.20 -9.10
C GLN A 837 -10.93 -17.22 -7.96
N SER A 838 -10.11 -18.27 -8.04
CA SER A 838 -9.98 -19.23 -6.93
C SER A 838 -9.27 -18.65 -5.71
N ARG A 839 -8.32 -17.72 -5.91
CA ARG A 839 -7.76 -16.91 -4.81
C ARG A 839 -8.86 -16.12 -4.12
N ASP A 840 -9.70 -15.43 -4.89
CA ASP A 840 -10.75 -14.55 -4.38
C ASP A 840 -11.91 -15.33 -3.75
N TRP A 841 -12.40 -16.41 -4.36
CA TRP A 841 -13.58 -17.17 -3.91
C TRP A 841 -13.26 -18.50 -3.23
N ALA A 842 -12.08 -18.63 -2.61
CA ALA A 842 -11.69 -19.85 -1.91
C ALA A 842 -12.65 -20.22 -0.76
N ARG A 843 -13.19 -21.44 -0.78
CA ARG A 843 -14.03 -22.04 0.27
C ARG A 843 -13.38 -23.29 0.87
N GLY A 844 -13.41 -23.41 2.18
CA GLY A 844 -12.91 -24.57 2.93
C GLY A 844 -11.39 -24.84 2.89
N ALA A 845 -10.64 -24.38 1.88
CA ALA A 845 -9.18 -24.46 1.81
C ALA A 845 -8.63 -23.23 1.07
N ALA A 846 -7.51 -22.69 1.54
CA ALA A 846 -6.84 -21.58 0.87
C ALA A 846 -6.23 -22.02 -0.48
N TYR A 847 -6.31 -21.16 -1.49
CA TYR A 847 -5.82 -21.44 -2.84
C TYR A 847 -4.29 -21.46 -2.94
N ALA A 848 -3.65 -20.33 -2.61
CA ALA A 848 -2.24 -20.07 -2.89
C ALA A 848 -1.24 -21.11 -2.30
N PRO A 849 -1.43 -21.66 -1.09
CA PRO A 849 -0.44 -22.56 -0.50
C PRO A 849 -0.10 -23.81 -1.33
N ASP A 850 -1.07 -24.39 -2.03
CA ASP A 850 -0.84 -25.63 -2.81
C ASP A 850 -0.06 -25.32 -4.10
N VAL A 851 -0.55 -24.38 -4.90
CA VAL A 851 0.08 -24.03 -6.18
C VAL A 851 1.49 -23.44 -6.00
N LEU A 852 1.69 -22.58 -4.99
CA LEU A 852 3.02 -22.00 -4.71
C LEU A 852 3.96 -23.04 -4.09
N GLY A 853 3.45 -23.93 -3.25
CA GLY A 853 4.23 -25.02 -2.68
C GLY A 853 4.71 -26.04 -3.72
N LEU A 854 3.85 -26.39 -4.70
CA LEU A 854 4.24 -27.22 -5.83
C LEU A 854 5.31 -26.53 -6.71
N SER A 855 5.20 -25.22 -6.96
CA SER A 855 6.27 -24.46 -7.61
C SER A 855 7.58 -24.53 -6.84
N GLN A 856 7.54 -24.41 -5.50
CA GLN A 856 8.74 -24.55 -4.67
C GLN A 856 9.34 -25.96 -4.75
N LEU A 857 8.52 -27.01 -4.82
CA LEU A 857 8.97 -28.40 -5.03
C LEU A 857 9.64 -28.59 -6.40
N LEU A 858 9.10 -27.98 -7.46
CA LEU A 858 9.70 -28.00 -8.80
C LEU A 858 11.05 -27.27 -8.81
N ASN A 859 11.14 -26.11 -8.16
CA ASN A 859 12.40 -25.35 -8.04
C ASN A 859 13.49 -26.15 -7.28
N LEU A 860 13.12 -26.90 -6.24
CA LEU A 860 14.05 -27.77 -5.49
C LEU A 860 14.74 -28.82 -6.35
N LYS A 861 14.06 -29.31 -7.41
CA LYS A 861 14.57 -30.30 -8.34
C LYS A 861 15.04 -29.67 -9.65
N HIS A 862 15.17 -28.35 -9.69
CA HIS A 862 15.59 -27.58 -10.85
C HIS A 862 14.75 -27.85 -12.10
N ILE A 863 13.43 -28.02 -11.92
CA ILE A 863 12.46 -28.26 -12.99
C ILE A 863 11.95 -26.90 -13.50
N PRO A 864 12.31 -26.48 -14.72
CA PRO A 864 11.82 -25.23 -15.28
C PRO A 864 10.30 -25.30 -15.45
N HIS A 865 9.59 -24.26 -15.04
CA HIS A 865 8.14 -24.16 -15.17
C HIS A 865 7.70 -22.70 -15.24
N VAL A 866 6.50 -22.48 -15.77
CA VAL A 866 5.88 -21.15 -15.84
C VAL A 866 4.48 -21.18 -15.25
N PHE A 867 3.98 -19.99 -14.87
CA PHE A 867 2.58 -19.81 -14.55
C PHE A 867 1.81 -19.24 -15.73
N ILE A 868 0.54 -19.61 -15.86
CA ILE A 868 -0.47 -18.97 -16.71
C ILE A 868 -1.69 -18.64 -15.85
N ASN A 869 -2.57 -17.77 -16.33
CA ASN A 869 -3.82 -17.44 -15.64
C ASN A 869 -5.04 -17.78 -16.50
N GLY A 870 -6.24 -17.39 -16.06
CA GLY A 870 -7.48 -17.67 -16.79
C GLY A 870 -7.49 -17.15 -18.24
N ILE A 871 -6.79 -16.06 -18.55
CA ILE A 871 -6.64 -15.50 -19.91
C ILE A 871 -5.77 -16.43 -20.78
N GLY A 872 -4.80 -17.13 -20.16
CA GLY A 872 -3.89 -18.07 -20.81
C GLY A 872 -4.47 -19.46 -21.04
N LEU A 873 -5.68 -19.76 -20.52
CA LEU A 873 -6.39 -21.01 -20.81
C LEU A 873 -7.00 -20.99 -22.22
N ARG A 874 -6.13 -21.03 -23.24
CA ARG A 874 -6.48 -21.07 -24.67
C ARG A 874 -5.48 -21.98 -25.40
N GLN A 875 -5.93 -22.62 -26.47
CA GLN A 875 -5.16 -23.66 -27.16
C GLN A 875 -3.84 -23.17 -27.77
N ASP A 876 -3.81 -21.94 -28.28
CA ASP A 876 -2.62 -21.30 -28.86
C ASP A 876 -1.47 -21.11 -27.85
N ILE A 877 -1.81 -20.98 -26.56
CA ILE A 877 -0.86 -20.90 -25.45
C ILE A 877 -0.53 -22.30 -24.94
N LEU A 878 -1.53 -23.13 -24.67
CA LEU A 878 -1.34 -24.44 -24.03
C LEU A 878 -0.51 -25.42 -24.88
N ARG A 879 -0.57 -25.32 -26.22
CA ARG A 879 0.26 -26.14 -27.13
C ARG A 879 1.77 -26.02 -26.93
N LYS A 880 2.24 -25.02 -26.19
CA LYS A 880 3.66 -24.84 -25.83
C LYS A 880 4.11 -25.79 -24.72
N TYR A 881 3.16 -26.42 -24.02
CA TYR A 881 3.42 -27.24 -22.83
C TYR A 881 2.91 -28.66 -23.04
N ARG A 882 3.49 -29.60 -22.29
CA ARG A 882 3.05 -31.00 -22.24
C ARG A 882 2.28 -31.33 -20.96
N VAL A 883 2.53 -30.58 -19.88
CA VAL A 883 1.90 -30.79 -18.58
C VAL A 883 1.26 -29.50 -18.09
N LEU A 884 -0.01 -29.59 -17.66
CA LEU A 884 -0.77 -28.50 -17.07
C LEU A 884 -1.18 -28.86 -15.63
N PHE A 885 -0.67 -28.11 -14.66
CA PHE A 885 -1.05 -28.22 -13.25
C PHE A 885 -2.21 -27.27 -12.93
N VAL A 886 -3.34 -27.82 -12.52
CA VAL A 886 -4.54 -27.11 -12.06
C VAL A 886 -4.72 -27.39 -10.57
N CYS A 887 -4.02 -26.62 -9.74
CA CYS A 887 -3.89 -26.91 -8.31
C CYS A 887 -4.97 -26.19 -7.51
N ASN A 888 -5.88 -26.92 -6.87
CA ASN A 888 -6.94 -26.38 -6.00
C ASN A 888 -7.74 -25.21 -6.62
N ALA A 889 -7.80 -25.13 -7.95
CA ALA A 889 -8.47 -24.05 -8.69
C ALA A 889 -9.98 -24.26 -8.66
N MET A 890 -10.58 -23.87 -7.53
CA MET A 890 -11.98 -24.12 -7.22
C MET A 890 -12.97 -23.39 -8.13
N SER A 891 -12.65 -22.15 -8.49
CA SER A 891 -13.55 -21.25 -9.23
C SER A 891 -13.10 -21.16 -10.68
N LEU A 892 -13.80 -21.89 -11.54
CA LEU A 892 -13.54 -22.00 -12.98
C LEU A 892 -14.85 -21.92 -13.76
N SER A 893 -14.84 -21.14 -14.85
CA SER A 893 -15.96 -21.09 -15.80
C SER A 893 -16.08 -22.40 -16.58
N ASP A 894 -17.25 -22.64 -17.17
CA ASP A 894 -17.46 -23.80 -18.06
C ASP A 894 -16.48 -23.79 -19.25
N ALA A 895 -16.19 -22.60 -19.79
CA ALA A 895 -15.20 -22.42 -20.86
C ALA A 895 -13.78 -22.83 -20.40
N ASN A 896 -13.38 -22.48 -19.17
CA ASN A 896 -12.07 -22.90 -18.65
C ASN A 896 -11.99 -24.43 -18.50
N LEU A 897 -13.05 -25.06 -17.99
CA LEU A 897 -13.12 -26.51 -17.82
C LEU A 897 -13.04 -27.23 -19.17
N ALA A 898 -13.74 -26.74 -20.19
CA ALA A 898 -13.69 -27.29 -21.54
C ALA A 898 -12.27 -27.27 -22.13
N VAL A 899 -11.56 -26.13 -22.01
CA VAL A 899 -10.18 -26.02 -22.52
C VAL A 899 -9.21 -26.95 -21.80
N ILE A 900 -9.36 -27.11 -20.48
CA ILE A 900 -8.52 -28.04 -19.69
C ILE A 900 -8.71 -29.48 -20.16
N ARG A 901 -9.96 -29.90 -20.39
CA ARG A 901 -10.27 -31.25 -20.91
C ARG A 901 -9.72 -31.45 -22.32
N GLU A 902 -9.86 -30.45 -23.17
CA GLU A 902 -9.35 -30.51 -24.55
C GLU A 902 -7.82 -30.62 -24.60
N PHE A 903 -7.10 -29.92 -23.72
CA PHE A 903 -5.64 -30.05 -23.63
C PHE A 903 -5.20 -31.50 -23.33
N ALA A 904 -5.87 -32.17 -22.38
CA ALA A 904 -5.63 -33.60 -22.14
C ALA A 904 -6.00 -34.46 -23.35
N HIS A 905 -7.16 -34.20 -23.96
CA HIS A 905 -7.63 -34.94 -25.13
C HIS A 905 -6.64 -34.91 -26.30
N GLN A 906 -5.93 -33.79 -26.50
CA GLN A 906 -4.93 -33.59 -27.55
C GLN A 906 -3.54 -34.19 -27.24
N GLY A 907 -3.36 -34.88 -26.12
CA GLY A 907 -2.08 -35.50 -25.75
C GLY A 907 -1.38 -34.90 -24.53
N GLY A 908 -1.94 -33.84 -23.94
CA GLY A 908 -1.42 -33.25 -22.72
C GLY A 908 -1.64 -34.13 -21.48
N THR A 909 -0.84 -33.89 -20.45
CA THR A 909 -1.09 -34.40 -19.09
C THR A 909 -1.66 -33.29 -18.23
N VAL A 910 -2.85 -33.49 -17.66
CA VAL A 910 -3.47 -32.54 -16.72
C VAL A 910 -3.37 -33.10 -15.31
N TYR A 911 -2.78 -32.35 -14.39
CA TYR A 911 -2.83 -32.63 -12.96
C TYR A 911 -3.89 -31.77 -12.28
N LEU A 912 -4.81 -32.39 -11.56
CA LEU A 912 -5.88 -31.76 -10.78
C LEU A 912 -5.66 -32.04 -9.28
N SER A 913 -5.81 -31.03 -8.41
CA SER A 913 -5.78 -31.25 -6.95
C SER A 913 -7.02 -30.77 -6.19
N ASN A 914 -7.38 -31.52 -5.15
CA ASN A 914 -8.36 -31.16 -4.14
C ASN A 914 -9.73 -30.77 -4.74
N ARG A 915 -10.08 -29.48 -4.74
CA ARG A 915 -11.43 -28.97 -5.07
C ARG A 915 -11.52 -28.29 -6.44
N VAL A 916 -10.72 -28.69 -7.43
CA VAL A 916 -10.80 -28.10 -8.80
C VAL A 916 -12.24 -28.04 -9.31
N GLY A 917 -12.66 -26.87 -9.79
CA GLY A 917 -13.96 -26.68 -10.42
C GLY A 917 -15.17 -26.89 -9.50
N ALA A 918 -15.02 -26.77 -8.17
CA ALA A 918 -16.17 -26.87 -7.26
C ALA A 918 -17.17 -25.70 -7.39
N SER A 919 -16.75 -24.56 -7.93
CA SER A 919 -17.61 -23.40 -8.16
C SER A 919 -17.42 -22.83 -9.57
N ASN A 920 -18.40 -22.05 -10.03
CA ASN A 920 -18.25 -21.23 -11.24
C ASN A 920 -17.30 -20.03 -10.98
N GLU A 921 -17.10 -19.19 -11.99
CA GLU A 921 -16.31 -17.96 -11.93
C GLU A 921 -16.88 -16.88 -11.00
N ASN A 922 -18.14 -17.02 -10.57
CA ASN A 922 -18.79 -16.12 -9.60
C ASN A 922 -18.60 -16.61 -8.15
N GLY A 923 -17.98 -17.77 -7.95
CA GLY A 923 -17.84 -18.40 -6.63
C GLY A 923 -19.10 -19.14 -6.15
N ASP A 924 -20.06 -19.40 -7.05
CA ASP A 924 -21.27 -20.18 -6.76
C ASP A 924 -20.95 -21.68 -6.86
N LEU A 925 -21.31 -22.44 -5.83
CA LEU A 925 -21.04 -23.87 -5.77
C LEU A 925 -21.83 -24.63 -6.83
N ARG A 926 -21.18 -25.60 -7.48
CA ARG A 926 -21.82 -26.52 -8.42
C ARG A 926 -22.46 -27.68 -7.67
N SER A 927 -23.57 -28.18 -8.19
CA SER A 927 -24.24 -29.37 -7.67
C SER A 927 -23.45 -30.67 -7.90
N SER A 928 -22.55 -30.69 -8.88
CA SER A 928 -21.69 -31.83 -9.19
C SER A 928 -20.28 -31.39 -9.58
N TRP A 929 -19.30 -32.29 -9.37
CA TRP A 929 -17.92 -32.04 -9.76
C TRP A 929 -17.73 -32.22 -11.27
N PRO A 930 -17.14 -31.26 -12.01
CA PRO A 930 -17.04 -31.32 -13.48
C PRO A 930 -16.17 -32.43 -14.08
N PHE A 931 -15.48 -33.23 -13.25
CA PHE A 931 -14.68 -34.37 -13.68
C PHE A 931 -15.16 -35.69 -13.05
N ALA A 932 -16.35 -35.70 -12.44
CA ALA A 932 -16.93 -36.91 -11.84
C ALA A 932 -17.23 -38.00 -12.89
N ASP A 933 -17.31 -37.65 -14.17
CA ASP A 933 -17.45 -38.60 -15.27
C ASP A 933 -16.13 -39.35 -15.57
N LEU A 934 -14.98 -38.77 -15.24
CA LEU A 934 -13.67 -39.38 -15.45
C LEU A 934 -13.24 -40.25 -14.27
N PHE A 935 -13.59 -39.84 -13.05
CA PHE A 935 -13.16 -40.49 -11.82
C PHE A 935 -14.35 -41.15 -11.11
N PRO A 936 -14.31 -42.45 -10.77
CA PRO A 936 -15.37 -43.14 -10.01
C PRO A 936 -15.36 -42.76 -8.52
N LEU A 937 -15.28 -41.46 -8.24
CA LEU A 937 -15.20 -40.87 -6.91
C LEU A 937 -16.33 -39.86 -6.70
N GLU A 938 -16.96 -39.95 -5.54
CA GLU A 938 -17.85 -38.93 -5.01
C GLU A 938 -17.06 -38.02 -4.05
N ARG A 939 -16.99 -36.72 -4.36
CA ARG A 939 -16.36 -35.74 -3.48
C ARG A 939 -17.36 -35.28 -2.41
N LEU A 940 -17.03 -35.48 -1.13
CA LEU A 940 -17.91 -35.20 0.01
C LEU A 940 -17.73 -33.80 0.61
N ASP A 941 -16.83 -32.99 0.04
CA ASP A 941 -16.47 -31.62 0.44
C ASP A 941 -16.09 -31.39 1.91
N LYS A 942 -15.95 -32.47 2.70
CA LYS A 942 -15.40 -32.46 4.07
C LYS A 942 -13.88 -32.48 4.04
N SER A 943 -13.25 -31.69 4.90
CA SER A 943 -11.80 -31.70 5.06
C SER A 943 -11.30 -33.04 5.59
N LEU A 944 -10.10 -33.43 5.16
CA LEU A 944 -9.35 -34.56 5.72
C LEU A 944 -7.87 -34.26 5.83
N SER A 945 -7.17 -35.16 6.51
CA SER A 945 -5.73 -35.15 6.67
C SER A 945 -5.16 -36.54 6.43
N ALA A 946 -4.26 -36.68 5.45
CA ALA A 946 -3.48 -37.90 5.23
C ALA A 946 -2.33 -37.95 6.23
N VAL A 947 -2.17 -39.06 6.94
CA VAL A 947 -1.10 -39.29 7.92
C VAL A 947 -0.08 -40.33 7.44
N LYS A 948 -0.40 -41.07 6.38
CA LYS A 948 0.48 -42.08 5.78
C LYS A 948 0.17 -42.21 4.29
N MET A 949 1.19 -42.46 3.49
CA MET A 949 1.09 -42.63 2.03
C MET A 949 1.59 -44.00 1.63
N TYR A 950 0.96 -44.59 0.62
CA TYR A 950 1.25 -45.93 0.12
C TYR A 950 1.48 -45.93 -1.39
N ALA A 951 2.52 -46.64 -1.83
CA ALA A 951 2.94 -46.73 -3.22
C ALA A 951 3.43 -48.14 -3.60
N GLY A 952 3.83 -48.29 -4.85
CA GLY A 952 4.41 -49.53 -5.37
C GLY A 952 3.38 -50.62 -5.65
N PRO A 953 3.82 -51.80 -6.12
CA PRO A 953 2.94 -52.92 -6.41
C PRO A 953 2.09 -53.30 -5.18
N ALA A 954 0.78 -53.40 -5.37
CA ALA A 954 -0.19 -53.69 -4.30
C ALA A 954 -0.10 -52.75 -3.08
N PHE A 955 0.43 -51.52 -3.25
CA PHE A 955 0.53 -50.50 -2.19
C PHE A 955 1.33 -50.97 -0.96
N ALA A 956 2.37 -51.77 -1.18
CA ALA A 956 3.21 -52.35 -0.13
C ALA A 956 4.23 -51.36 0.47
N GLU A 957 4.64 -50.32 -0.27
CA GLU A 957 5.56 -49.29 0.23
C GLU A 957 4.77 -48.28 1.04
N ALA A 958 5.05 -48.16 2.34
CA ALA A 958 4.32 -47.25 3.22
C ALA A 958 5.25 -46.21 3.86
N THR A 959 4.86 -44.94 3.81
CA THR A 959 5.63 -43.82 4.39
C THR A 959 4.73 -43.03 5.34
N ALA A 960 5.07 -43.04 6.62
CA ALA A 960 4.39 -42.23 7.64
C ALA A 960 4.77 -40.75 7.51
N LEU A 961 3.80 -39.87 7.71
CA LEU A 961 3.99 -38.43 7.63
C LEU A 961 4.20 -37.83 9.03
N ALA A 962 5.25 -37.05 9.20
CA ALA A 962 5.56 -36.31 10.42
C ALA A 962 4.52 -35.24 10.72
N LYS A 963 3.98 -34.60 9.67
CA LYS A 963 2.83 -33.69 9.74
C LYS A 963 1.83 -34.07 8.65
N PRO A 964 0.51 -34.03 8.91
CA PRO A 964 -0.45 -34.52 7.93
C PRO A 964 -0.57 -33.63 6.68
N ILE A 965 -0.86 -34.24 5.52
CA ILE A 965 -1.17 -33.51 4.28
C ILE A 965 -2.70 -33.27 4.21
N PRO A 966 -3.17 -32.02 4.12
CA PRO A 966 -4.60 -31.72 4.05
C PRO A 966 -5.19 -32.07 2.68
N GLY A 967 -6.49 -32.38 2.63
CA GLY A 967 -7.21 -32.67 1.40
C GLY A 967 -8.73 -32.60 1.55
N VAL A 968 -9.43 -33.10 0.53
CA VAL A 968 -10.89 -33.26 0.52
C VAL A 968 -11.28 -34.73 0.51
N ARG A 969 -12.32 -35.08 1.27
CA ARG A 969 -12.78 -36.47 1.36
C ARG A 969 -13.47 -36.90 0.08
N CYS A 970 -12.94 -37.97 -0.50
CA CYS A 970 -13.53 -38.69 -1.60
C CYS A 970 -13.98 -40.07 -1.11
N ARG A 971 -15.12 -40.53 -1.62
CA ARG A 971 -15.63 -41.89 -1.44
C ARG A 971 -15.70 -42.55 -2.81
N ALA A 972 -15.34 -43.83 -2.90
CA ALA A 972 -15.54 -44.60 -4.12
C ALA A 972 -17.05 -44.68 -4.42
N ALA A 973 -17.46 -44.17 -5.59
CA ALA A 973 -18.85 -44.26 -6.05
C ALA A 973 -19.16 -45.66 -6.65
N ALA A 974 -18.11 -46.34 -7.11
CA ALA A 974 -18.07 -47.73 -7.57
C ALA A 974 -16.64 -48.27 -7.36
N GLU A 975 -16.41 -49.57 -7.62
CA GLU A 975 -15.05 -50.12 -7.64
C GLU A 975 -14.19 -49.39 -8.69
N VAL A 976 -13.02 -48.90 -8.30
CA VAL A 976 -12.11 -48.20 -9.22
C VAL A 976 -11.48 -49.22 -10.16
N ALA A 977 -12.06 -49.37 -11.35
CA ALA A 977 -11.61 -50.30 -12.39
C ALA A 977 -11.13 -49.54 -13.64
N ALA A 978 -10.54 -50.29 -14.58
CA ALA A 978 -10.11 -49.75 -15.87
C ALA A 978 -11.23 -48.95 -16.56
N PRO A 979 -10.93 -47.78 -17.15
CA PRO A 979 -9.59 -47.27 -17.46
C PRO A 979 -8.94 -46.43 -16.35
N ALA A 980 -9.57 -46.25 -15.18
CA ALA A 980 -8.99 -45.51 -14.06
C ALA A 980 -7.98 -46.37 -13.28
N ARG A 981 -6.82 -45.79 -12.94
CA ARG A 981 -5.75 -46.46 -12.20
C ARG A 981 -5.40 -45.69 -10.94
N VAL A 982 -5.42 -46.36 -9.79
CA VAL A 982 -4.91 -45.81 -8.52
C VAL A 982 -3.39 -46.00 -8.51
N LEU A 983 -2.65 -44.89 -8.38
CA LEU A 983 -1.19 -44.89 -8.32
C LEU A 983 -0.68 -44.88 -6.87
N TRP A 984 -1.44 -44.22 -5.98
CA TRP A 984 -1.11 -44.07 -4.57
C TRP A 984 -2.37 -44.19 -3.71
N GLU A 985 -2.21 -44.69 -2.49
CA GLU A 985 -3.23 -44.62 -1.43
C GLU A 985 -2.73 -43.77 -0.26
N TYR A 986 -3.66 -43.23 0.53
CA TYR A 986 -3.34 -42.58 1.79
C TYR A 986 -4.20 -43.17 2.91
N GLU A 987 -3.67 -43.17 4.13
CA GLU A 987 -4.41 -43.47 5.34
C GLU A 987 -4.73 -42.16 6.07
N ASP A 988 -5.98 -42.00 6.49
CA ASP A 988 -6.41 -40.84 7.28
C ASP A 988 -6.21 -41.07 8.79
N THR A 989 -6.52 -40.06 9.61
CA THR A 989 -6.39 -40.13 11.06
C THR A 989 -7.25 -41.21 11.73
N SER A 990 -8.22 -41.80 11.03
CA SER A 990 -9.04 -42.92 11.52
C SER A 990 -8.49 -44.30 11.15
N GLY A 991 -7.35 -44.36 10.44
CA GLY A 991 -6.74 -45.61 9.98
C GLY A 991 -7.39 -46.16 8.71
N VAL A 992 -8.28 -45.41 8.06
CA VAL A 992 -8.97 -45.85 6.83
C VAL A 992 -8.15 -45.41 5.62
N ARG A 993 -7.99 -46.32 4.66
CA ARG A 993 -7.28 -46.07 3.40
C ARG A 993 -8.20 -45.58 2.29
N PHE A 994 -7.68 -44.67 1.47
CA PHE A 994 -8.37 -44.09 0.33
C PHE A 994 -7.40 -43.85 -0.84
N PRO A 995 -7.89 -43.78 -2.08
CA PRO A 995 -7.07 -43.36 -3.22
C PRO A 995 -6.48 -41.95 -3.04
N ALA A 996 -5.16 -41.80 -3.19
CA ALA A 996 -4.42 -40.55 -3.06
C ALA A 996 -4.04 -39.91 -4.40
N VAL A 997 -3.78 -40.72 -5.42
CA VAL A 997 -3.47 -40.27 -6.78
C VAL A 997 -4.13 -41.24 -7.75
N LEU A 998 -4.97 -40.72 -8.64
CA LEU A 998 -5.66 -41.49 -9.66
C LEU A 998 -5.29 -40.95 -11.03
N GLU A 999 -5.14 -41.84 -12.00
CA GLU A 999 -4.83 -41.52 -13.39
C GLU A 999 -5.90 -42.12 -14.30
N VAL A 1000 -6.36 -41.34 -15.28
CA VAL A 1000 -7.36 -41.76 -16.27
C VAL A 1000 -6.88 -41.28 -17.66
N PRO A 1001 -6.85 -42.16 -18.68
CA PRO A 1001 -6.58 -41.74 -20.05
C PRO A 1001 -7.75 -40.89 -20.58
N LEU A 1002 -7.45 -39.83 -21.33
CA LEU A 1002 -8.44 -38.99 -21.99
C LEU A 1002 -7.92 -38.57 -23.36
N GLY A 1003 -8.54 -39.07 -24.43
CA GLY A 1003 -8.04 -38.89 -25.80
C GLY A 1003 -6.64 -39.47 -25.97
N ALA A 1004 -5.71 -38.68 -26.52
CA ALA A 1004 -4.30 -39.05 -26.66
C ALA A 1004 -3.45 -38.80 -25.40
N GLY A 1005 -4.02 -38.15 -24.38
CA GLY A 1005 -3.32 -37.78 -23.15
C GLY A 1005 -3.96 -38.40 -21.91
N LYS A 1006 -3.80 -37.73 -20.77
CA LYS A 1006 -4.27 -38.24 -19.47
C LYS A 1006 -4.61 -37.15 -18.47
N VAL A 1007 -5.49 -37.49 -17.54
CA VAL A 1007 -5.84 -36.65 -16.39
C VAL A 1007 -5.45 -37.39 -15.10
N VAL A 1008 -4.67 -36.72 -14.26
CA VAL A 1008 -4.26 -37.18 -12.94
C VAL A 1008 -4.99 -36.35 -11.89
N TYR A 1009 -5.60 -36.98 -10.90
CA TYR A 1009 -6.27 -36.32 -9.80
C TYR A 1009 -5.72 -36.77 -8.44
N SER A 1010 -5.45 -35.80 -7.56
CA SER A 1010 -5.20 -36.06 -6.15
C SER A 1010 -6.20 -35.30 -5.27
N PRO A 1011 -6.91 -35.95 -4.33
CA PRO A 1011 -7.69 -35.22 -3.32
C PRO A 1011 -6.82 -34.45 -2.31
N LEU A 1012 -5.50 -34.66 -2.30
CA LEU A 1012 -4.57 -34.06 -1.37
C LEU A 1012 -3.95 -32.77 -1.92
N LEU A 1013 -3.59 -31.86 -1.02
CA LEU A 1013 -2.86 -30.62 -1.32
C LEU A 1013 -1.36 -30.83 -1.13
N LEU A 1014 -0.74 -31.56 -2.07
CA LEU A 1014 0.65 -32.00 -2.00
C LEU A 1014 1.68 -30.85 -1.92
N GLY A 1015 1.32 -29.64 -2.35
CA GLY A 1015 2.20 -28.48 -2.25
C GLY A 1015 2.23 -27.84 -0.86
N VAL A 1016 1.17 -27.97 -0.07
CA VAL A 1016 1.02 -27.28 1.23
C VAL A 1016 2.20 -27.52 2.18
N PRO A 1017 2.71 -28.76 2.36
CA PRO A 1017 3.88 -29.02 3.23
C PRO A 1017 5.13 -28.24 2.84
N ALA A 1018 5.34 -27.98 1.56
CA ALA A 1018 6.56 -27.38 1.02
C ALA A 1018 6.52 -25.84 0.91
N ASN A 1019 5.36 -25.23 1.19
CA ASN A 1019 5.09 -23.82 0.97
C ASN A 1019 5.69 -22.91 2.06
N ALA A 1020 6.94 -22.50 1.87
CA ALA A 1020 7.53 -21.38 2.60
C ALA A 1020 6.85 -20.07 2.21
N ARG A 1021 6.59 -19.20 3.18
CA ARG A 1021 5.99 -17.87 2.96
C ARG A 1021 7.04 -16.79 2.98
N GLU A 1022 6.77 -15.69 2.30
CA GLU A 1022 7.58 -14.46 2.41
C GLU A 1022 7.40 -13.85 3.81
N VAL A 1023 8.53 -13.59 4.47
CA VAL A 1023 8.59 -13.02 5.82
C VAL A 1023 9.31 -11.67 5.79
N ALA A 1024 8.71 -10.65 6.41
CA ALA A 1024 9.29 -9.32 6.52
C ALA A 1024 10.46 -9.27 7.51
N VAL A 1025 11.44 -8.39 7.26
CA VAL A 1025 12.49 -8.03 8.22
C VAL A 1025 11.92 -7.73 9.60
N GLY A 1026 12.59 -8.21 10.65
CA GLY A 1026 12.18 -8.06 12.04
C GLY A 1026 11.06 -9.00 12.49
N ARG A 1027 10.63 -9.94 11.64
CA ARG A 1027 9.68 -11.00 12.00
C ARG A 1027 10.38 -12.34 12.09
N GLU A 1028 9.82 -13.22 12.90
CA GLU A 1028 10.27 -14.60 13.05
C GLU A 1028 9.97 -15.40 11.77
N PHE A 1029 10.97 -16.13 11.31
CA PHE A 1029 10.86 -17.12 10.25
C PHE A 1029 10.37 -18.43 10.85
N SER A 1030 9.23 -18.95 10.37
CA SER A 1030 8.54 -20.10 11.00
C SER A 1030 8.46 -21.34 10.11
N PHE A 1031 9.04 -21.31 8.91
CA PHE A 1031 8.94 -22.44 7.97
C PHE A 1031 9.93 -23.55 8.34
N GLU A 1032 9.41 -24.78 8.39
CA GLU A 1032 10.18 -26.01 8.57
C GLU A 1032 9.89 -26.93 7.39
N ARG A 1033 10.95 -27.46 6.77
CA ARG A 1033 10.80 -28.46 5.71
C ARG A 1033 10.20 -29.75 6.26
N GLN A 1034 9.35 -30.38 5.47
CA GLN A 1034 8.75 -31.69 5.76
C GLN A 1034 9.30 -32.67 4.74
N LEU A 1035 10.51 -33.18 4.99
CA LEU A 1035 11.30 -33.93 4.00
C LEU A 1035 10.60 -35.20 3.50
N ASP A 1036 9.87 -35.86 4.38
CA ASP A 1036 9.01 -37.01 4.09
C ASP A 1036 7.89 -36.66 3.09
N ALA A 1037 7.15 -35.57 3.35
CA ALA A 1037 6.10 -35.10 2.45
C ALA A 1037 6.66 -34.56 1.13
N GLU A 1038 7.80 -33.87 1.17
CA GLU A 1038 8.49 -33.36 -0.03
C GLU A 1038 8.95 -34.52 -0.92
N GLU A 1039 9.54 -35.58 -0.35
CA GLU A 1039 9.98 -36.77 -1.10
C GLU A 1039 8.80 -37.50 -1.77
N ILE A 1040 7.70 -37.69 -1.03
CA ILE A 1040 6.46 -38.28 -1.61
C ILE A 1040 5.96 -37.42 -2.77
N ALA A 1041 5.88 -36.10 -2.58
CA ALA A 1041 5.44 -35.19 -3.62
C ALA A 1041 6.38 -35.23 -4.84
N HIS A 1042 7.70 -35.33 -4.64
CA HIS A 1042 8.67 -35.46 -5.75
C HIS A 1042 8.50 -36.77 -6.52
N ARG A 1043 8.24 -37.89 -5.85
CA ARG A 1043 7.93 -39.16 -6.53
C ARG A 1043 6.66 -39.05 -7.38
N ILE A 1044 5.59 -38.49 -6.82
CA ILE A 1044 4.34 -38.25 -7.54
C ILE A 1044 4.56 -37.30 -8.73
N LEU A 1045 5.33 -36.23 -8.54
CA LEU A 1045 5.67 -35.29 -9.62
C LEU A 1045 6.48 -35.97 -10.73
N ALA A 1046 7.41 -36.87 -10.41
CA ALA A 1046 8.14 -37.64 -11.40
C ALA A 1046 7.21 -38.51 -12.27
N ASP A 1047 6.20 -39.15 -11.66
CA ASP A 1047 5.19 -39.95 -12.38
C ASP A 1047 4.29 -39.09 -13.28
N VAL A 1048 3.93 -37.89 -12.82
CA VAL A 1048 3.09 -36.93 -13.56
C VAL A 1048 3.86 -36.32 -14.73
N LEU A 1049 5.11 -35.90 -14.51
CA LEU A 1049 5.93 -35.23 -15.52
C LEU A 1049 6.44 -36.19 -16.60
N GLY A 1050 6.86 -37.39 -16.21
CA GLY A 1050 7.54 -38.32 -17.10
C GLY A 1050 8.96 -37.86 -17.50
N SER A 1051 9.74 -38.74 -18.13
CA SER A 1051 11.13 -38.47 -18.52
C SER A 1051 11.26 -37.41 -19.62
N GLU A 1052 10.28 -37.33 -20.53
CA GLU A 1052 10.34 -36.43 -21.69
C GLU A 1052 10.01 -34.96 -21.37
N ALA A 1053 9.51 -34.66 -20.17
CA ALA A 1053 9.15 -33.28 -19.81
C ALA A 1053 10.35 -32.40 -19.43
N MET A 1054 11.53 -33.01 -19.21
CA MET A 1054 12.72 -32.34 -18.69
C MET A 1054 13.65 -31.88 -19.82
N PRO A 1055 13.88 -30.56 -19.99
CA PRO A 1055 14.77 -30.05 -21.04
C PRO A 1055 16.26 -30.22 -20.72
N TRP A 1056 16.58 -30.61 -19.48
CA TRP A 1056 17.94 -30.82 -18.99
C TRP A 1056 17.95 -31.76 -17.78
N LYS A 1057 19.13 -32.25 -17.39
CA LYS A 1057 19.33 -33.10 -16.22
C LYS A 1057 20.42 -32.50 -15.30
N PRO A 1058 20.06 -31.92 -14.15
CA PRO A 1058 21.07 -31.50 -13.15
C PRO A 1058 21.79 -32.73 -12.57
N LEU A 1059 23.12 -32.66 -12.41
CA LEU A 1059 23.91 -33.74 -11.79
C LEU A 1059 24.43 -33.33 -10.41
N THR A 1060 25.18 -32.22 -10.32
CA THR A 1060 25.77 -31.71 -9.06
C THR A 1060 25.28 -30.30 -8.71
N VAL A 1061 24.17 -29.85 -9.31
CA VAL A 1061 23.60 -28.52 -9.03
C VAL A 1061 23.03 -28.48 -7.61
N PRO A 1062 23.58 -27.69 -6.68
CA PRO A 1062 23.07 -27.64 -5.31
C PRO A 1062 21.62 -27.16 -5.25
N GLU A 1063 20.84 -27.68 -4.30
CA GLU A 1063 19.43 -27.32 -4.11
C GLU A 1063 19.22 -25.80 -3.95
N ALA A 1064 20.14 -25.12 -3.25
CA ALA A 1064 20.11 -23.68 -3.00
C ALA A 1064 20.79 -22.84 -4.11
N VAL A 1065 21.13 -23.43 -5.26
CA VAL A 1065 21.48 -22.67 -6.47
C VAL A 1065 20.24 -22.60 -7.35
N LEU A 1066 19.66 -21.41 -7.49
CA LEU A 1066 18.45 -21.24 -8.29
C LEU A 1066 18.78 -21.32 -9.77
N THR A 1067 17.91 -21.97 -10.54
CA THR A 1067 18.09 -22.18 -11.97
C THR A 1067 16.88 -21.77 -12.79
N ASN A 1068 17.12 -21.35 -14.03
CA ASN A 1068 16.09 -21.22 -15.06
C ASN A 1068 16.73 -21.33 -16.44
N ILE A 1069 15.94 -21.67 -17.47
CA ILE A 1069 16.46 -21.94 -18.81
C ILE A 1069 15.66 -21.19 -19.86
N PHE A 1070 16.37 -20.55 -20.78
CA PHE A 1070 15.80 -19.82 -21.90
C PHE A 1070 16.47 -20.21 -23.23
N ARG A 1071 15.76 -19.93 -24.31
CA ARG A 1071 16.30 -19.82 -25.66
C ARG A 1071 16.50 -18.34 -25.95
N ASP A 1072 17.72 -17.92 -26.25
CA ASP A 1072 18.07 -16.53 -26.58
C ASP A 1072 19.06 -16.52 -27.75
N ARG A 1073 18.74 -15.77 -28.83
CA ARG A 1073 19.61 -15.61 -30.02
C ARG A 1073 20.14 -16.94 -30.59
N GLY A 1074 19.31 -17.99 -30.56
CA GLY A 1074 19.65 -19.33 -31.07
C GLY A 1074 20.40 -20.23 -30.09
N GLU A 1075 20.74 -19.73 -28.90
CA GLU A 1075 21.47 -20.47 -27.87
C GLU A 1075 20.54 -20.89 -26.74
N THR A 1076 20.87 -21.99 -26.08
CA THR A 1076 20.27 -22.36 -24.80
C THR A 1076 21.04 -21.66 -23.68
N VAL A 1077 20.35 -20.88 -22.85
CA VAL A 1077 20.93 -20.09 -21.76
C VAL A 1077 20.43 -20.64 -20.43
N VAL A 1078 21.35 -21.14 -19.62
CA VAL A 1078 21.09 -21.66 -18.27
C VAL A 1078 21.55 -20.62 -17.25
N HIS A 1079 20.62 -20.20 -16.40
CA HIS A 1079 20.87 -19.23 -15.34
C HIS A 1079 21.24 -19.96 -14.05
N PHE A 1080 22.23 -19.45 -13.32
CA PHE A 1080 22.61 -19.92 -11.99
C PHE A 1080 22.70 -18.73 -11.02
N LEU A 1081 21.96 -18.79 -9.91
CA LEU A 1081 21.97 -17.79 -8.84
C LEU A 1081 22.27 -18.45 -7.50
N ASN A 1082 23.35 -18.02 -6.85
CA ASN A 1082 23.84 -18.62 -5.62
C ASN A 1082 23.05 -18.12 -4.39
N ALA A 1083 22.23 -18.99 -3.78
CA ALA A 1083 21.55 -18.73 -2.51
C ALA A 1083 22.07 -19.62 -1.36
N THR A 1084 23.23 -20.27 -1.52
CA THR A 1084 23.77 -21.27 -0.57
C THR A 1084 24.22 -20.67 0.77
N GLY A 1085 24.47 -19.36 0.82
CA GLY A 1085 24.73 -18.60 2.06
C GLY A 1085 23.46 -18.32 2.86
N SER A 1086 22.26 -18.50 2.30
CA SER A 1086 21.00 -18.28 2.99
C SER A 1086 20.66 -19.47 3.88
N ARG A 1087 20.81 -19.30 5.21
CA ARG A 1087 20.69 -20.37 6.21
C ARG A 1087 19.62 -20.09 7.28
N MET A 1088 18.50 -19.50 6.87
CA MET A 1088 17.38 -19.21 7.79
C MET A 1088 16.79 -20.51 8.37
N LYS A 1089 16.58 -20.52 9.69
CA LYS A 1089 15.96 -21.61 10.44
C LYS A 1089 14.70 -21.12 11.16
N ALA A 1090 13.78 -22.05 11.43
CA ALA A 1090 12.60 -21.77 12.24
C ALA A 1090 12.98 -21.16 13.60
N GLY A 1091 12.27 -20.13 14.03
CA GLY A 1091 12.53 -19.39 15.27
C GLY A 1091 13.54 -18.24 15.14
N GLN A 1092 14.22 -18.09 14.00
CA GLN A 1092 15.14 -16.96 13.77
C GLN A 1092 14.40 -15.72 13.26
N THR A 1093 14.83 -14.54 13.69
CA THR A 1093 14.32 -13.26 13.14
C THR A 1093 15.00 -12.92 11.82
N VAL A 1094 14.21 -12.55 10.80
CA VAL A 1094 14.74 -12.08 9.51
C VAL A 1094 15.50 -10.76 9.70
N SER A 1095 16.81 -10.79 9.47
CA SER A 1095 17.70 -9.62 9.59
C SER A 1095 17.47 -8.60 8.47
N SER A 1096 17.70 -7.32 8.76
CA SER A 1096 17.75 -6.24 7.76
C SER A 1096 19.03 -6.26 6.90
N ARG A 1097 20.04 -7.05 7.29
CA ARG A 1097 21.33 -7.19 6.60
C ARG A 1097 21.50 -8.62 6.07
N PRO A 1098 22.23 -8.81 4.96
CA PRO A 1098 22.68 -10.15 4.58
C PRO A 1098 23.71 -10.69 5.59
N PRO A 1099 24.03 -12.00 5.56
CA PRO A 1099 25.17 -12.53 6.29
C PRO A 1099 26.49 -11.90 5.80
N SER A 1100 27.57 -12.02 6.58
CA SER A 1100 28.89 -11.42 6.26
C SER A 1100 29.48 -11.92 4.95
N GLU A 1101 29.22 -13.17 4.60
CA GLU A 1101 29.54 -13.77 3.31
C GLU A 1101 28.24 -14.22 2.63
N PRO A 1102 27.59 -13.33 1.85
CA PRO A 1102 26.31 -13.65 1.20
C PRO A 1102 26.45 -14.76 0.16
N PHE A 1103 27.55 -14.79 -0.60
CA PHE A 1103 27.73 -15.69 -1.74
C PHE A 1103 28.97 -16.58 -1.53
N PRO A 1104 28.89 -17.59 -0.66
CA PRO A 1104 30.03 -18.44 -0.38
C PRO A 1104 30.40 -19.28 -1.60
N ALA A 1105 31.68 -19.65 -1.70
CA ALA A 1105 32.18 -20.55 -2.73
C ALA A 1105 31.46 -21.92 -2.67
N LEU A 1106 31.23 -22.51 -3.84
CA LEU A 1106 30.64 -23.84 -3.93
C LEU A 1106 31.66 -24.93 -3.56
N ALA A 1107 31.16 -26.06 -3.04
CA ALA A 1107 32.00 -27.18 -2.62
C ALA A 1107 32.56 -28.00 -3.80
N GLU A 1108 31.87 -28.00 -4.94
CA GLU A 1108 32.26 -28.72 -6.15
C GLU A 1108 31.73 -28.00 -7.41
N ASP A 1109 32.23 -28.39 -8.57
CA ASP A 1109 31.80 -27.86 -9.86
C ASP A 1109 30.34 -28.20 -10.15
N ILE A 1110 29.64 -27.29 -10.82
CA ILE A 1110 28.26 -27.48 -11.27
C ILE A 1110 28.28 -28.28 -12.57
N ARG A 1111 27.66 -29.46 -12.55
CA ARG A 1111 27.54 -30.38 -13.70
C ARG A 1111 26.09 -30.64 -14.03
N PHE A 1112 25.77 -30.63 -15.32
CA PHE A 1112 24.45 -30.92 -15.85
C PHE A 1112 24.52 -31.45 -17.27
N VAL A 1113 23.50 -32.19 -17.71
CA VAL A 1113 23.35 -32.66 -19.08
C VAL A 1113 22.27 -31.84 -19.78
N ILE A 1114 22.53 -31.44 -21.02
CA ILE A 1114 21.56 -30.79 -21.88
C ILE A 1114 21.36 -31.59 -23.17
N TRP A 1115 20.11 -31.63 -23.65
CA TRP A 1115 19.79 -32.24 -24.93
C TRP A 1115 19.86 -31.20 -26.05
N GLN A 1116 20.81 -31.39 -26.96
CA GLN A 1116 21.13 -30.50 -28.06
C GLN A 1116 21.57 -31.36 -29.25
N PRO A 1117 20.98 -31.23 -30.45
CA PRO A 1117 21.32 -32.09 -31.58
C PRO A 1117 22.81 -32.11 -31.95
N SER A 1118 23.47 -30.96 -31.79
CA SER A 1118 24.91 -30.79 -31.97
C SER A 1118 25.40 -29.68 -31.06
N LEU A 1119 26.54 -29.86 -30.41
CA LEU A 1119 27.20 -28.83 -29.60
C LEU A 1119 28.32 -28.15 -30.40
N GLN A 1120 28.23 -26.84 -30.57
CA GLN A 1120 29.27 -26.00 -31.17
C GLN A 1120 30.15 -25.35 -30.11
N ARG A 1121 29.54 -24.83 -29.04
CA ARG A 1121 30.24 -24.06 -28.00
C ARG A 1121 29.43 -24.03 -26.71
N ALA A 1122 30.11 -24.06 -25.57
CA ALA A 1122 29.51 -23.78 -24.26
C ALA A 1122 30.43 -22.85 -23.46
N TYR A 1123 29.90 -21.72 -22.99
CA TYR A 1123 30.69 -20.71 -22.29
C TYR A 1123 29.89 -20.01 -21.19
N ALA A 1124 30.58 -19.48 -20.19
CA ALA A 1124 29.99 -18.73 -19.08
C ALA A 1124 30.24 -17.22 -19.19
N VAL A 1125 29.25 -16.43 -18.77
CA VAL A 1125 29.31 -14.97 -18.64
C VAL A 1125 28.62 -14.51 -17.35
N SER A 1126 29.13 -13.45 -16.73
CA SER A 1126 28.66 -13.00 -15.41
C SER A 1126 28.99 -11.52 -15.17
N PRO A 1127 28.24 -10.81 -14.31
CA PRO A 1127 28.70 -9.53 -13.75
C PRO A 1127 29.93 -9.67 -12.84
N ASP A 1128 30.23 -10.86 -12.33
CA ASP A 1128 31.26 -11.11 -11.33
C ASP A 1128 32.66 -11.36 -11.92
N PHE A 1129 32.77 -11.52 -13.24
CA PHE A 1129 34.05 -11.64 -13.95
C PHE A 1129 33.94 -11.10 -15.38
N ALA A 1130 35.07 -10.68 -15.95
CA ALA A 1130 35.09 -10.10 -17.28
C ALA A 1130 35.20 -11.17 -18.39
N GLY A 1131 34.50 -10.94 -19.50
CA GLY A 1131 34.62 -11.74 -20.71
C GLY A 1131 33.87 -13.08 -20.67
N GLU A 1132 34.08 -13.86 -21.73
CA GLU A 1132 33.52 -15.21 -21.89
C GLU A 1132 34.52 -16.24 -21.38
N VAL A 1133 34.04 -17.22 -20.60
CA VAL A 1133 34.86 -18.34 -20.09
C VAL A 1133 34.38 -19.64 -20.75
N GLU A 1134 35.20 -20.24 -21.60
CA GLU A 1134 34.89 -21.54 -22.21
C GLU A 1134 34.72 -22.62 -21.14
N LEU A 1135 33.72 -23.49 -21.34
CA LEU A 1135 33.39 -24.56 -20.40
C LEU A 1135 33.80 -25.92 -20.95
N ALA A 1136 34.23 -26.79 -20.05
CA ALA A 1136 34.49 -28.18 -20.40
C ALA A 1136 33.16 -28.88 -20.70
N THR A 1137 33.14 -29.64 -21.80
CA THR A 1137 31.96 -30.41 -22.22
C THR A 1137 32.33 -31.83 -22.59
N ARG A 1138 31.38 -32.75 -22.40
CA ARG A 1138 31.54 -34.16 -22.72
C ARG A 1138 30.24 -34.69 -23.29
N GLN A 1139 30.28 -35.26 -24.49
CA GLN A 1139 29.13 -35.97 -25.04
C GLN A 1139 28.87 -37.24 -24.21
N VAL A 1140 27.66 -37.39 -23.69
CA VAL A 1140 27.27 -38.54 -22.85
C VAL A 1140 26.37 -39.53 -23.60
N GLU A 1141 25.63 -39.06 -24.59
CA GLU A 1141 24.88 -39.85 -25.57
C GLU A 1141 24.70 -39.05 -26.87
N LEU A 1142 24.19 -39.68 -27.93
CA LEU A 1142 23.93 -38.98 -29.18
C LEU A 1142 22.90 -37.85 -28.93
N GLY A 1143 23.29 -36.60 -29.16
CA GLY A 1143 22.44 -35.44 -28.93
C GLY A 1143 22.31 -35.01 -27.46
N ALA A 1144 23.14 -35.50 -26.54
CA ALA A 1144 23.20 -34.99 -25.16
C ALA A 1144 24.64 -34.77 -24.67
N TYR A 1145 24.84 -33.61 -24.05
CA TYR A 1145 26.15 -33.12 -23.65
C TYR A 1145 26.14 -32.74 -22.17
N GLU A 1146 27.10 -33.27 -21.43
CA GLU A 1146 27.44 -32.81 -20.10
C GLU A 1146 28.27 -31.53 -20.19
N VAL A 1147 27.90 -30.52 -19.40
CA VAL A 1147 28.59 -29.23 -19.29
C VAL A 1147 29.05 -29.05 -17.84
N ILE A 1148 30.28 -28.57 -17.67
CA ILE A 1148 30.93 -28.36 -16.37
C ILE A 1148 31.19 -26.86 -16.18
N LEU A 1149 30.50 -26.24 -15.22
CA LEU A 1149 30.74 -24.88 -14.75
C LEU A 1149 31.60 -24.94 -13.48
N PRO A 1150 32.86 -24.43 -13.51
CA PRO A 1150 33.73 -24.47 -12.35
C PRO A 1150 33.14 -23.76 -11.13
N ALA A 1151 33.39 -24.29 -9.93
CA ALA A 1151 32.83 -23.78 -8.68
C ALA A 1151 33.16 -22.29 -8.42
N ASP A 1152 34.36 -21.84 -8.79
CA ASP A 1152 34.82 -20.45 -8.66
C ASP A 1152 34.14 -19.48 -9.65
N ARG A 1153 33.45 -20.01 -10.67
CA ARG A 1153 32.73 -19.23 -11.68
C ARG A 1153 31.26 -19.00 -11.34
N LEU A 1154 30.78 -19.44 -10.18
CA LEU A 1154 29.53 -18.96 -9.61
C LEU A 1154 29.79 -18.27 -8.26
N LYS A 1155 29.97 -16.95 -8.28
CA LYS A 1155 29.93 -16.12 -7.08
C LYS A 1155 28.49 -15.81 -6.72
N ALA A 1156 27.91 -14.73 -7.25
CA ALA A 1156 26.50 -14.40 -7.05
C ALA A 1156 25.65 -14.97 -8.19
N TYR A 1157 26.00 -14.66 -9.44
CA TYR A 1157 25.15 -14.95 -10.58
C TYR A 1157 25.94 -15.23 -11.87
N THR A 1158 25.60 -16.29 -12.58
CA THR A 1158 26.28 -16.68 -13.83
C THR A 1158 25.30 -17.22 -14.85
N LEU A 1159 25.50 -16.86 -16.12
CA LEU A 1159 24.82 -17.48 -17.25
C LEU A 1159 25.78 -18.46 -17.94
N VAL A 1160 25.26 -19.64 -18.30
CA VAL A 1160 25.93 -20.57 -19.21
C VAL A 1160 25.19 -20.57 -20.54
N ARG A 1161 25.88 -20.25 -21.62
CA ARG A 1161 25.33 -20.17 -22.98
C ARG A 1161 25.84 -21.34 -23.82
N ILE A 1162 24.93 -22.01 -24.52
CA ILE A 1162 25.18 -23.28 -25.22
C ILE A 1162 24.61 -23.21 -26.63
N ARG A 1163 25.47 -23.32 -27.64
CA ARG A 1163 25.12 -23.25 -29.06
C ARG A 1163 25.25 -24.58 -29.75
#